data_AF-A0A8A1MC11-F1
#
_entry.id   AF-A0A8A1MC11-F1
#
_cell.length_a   1.000
_cell.length_b   1.000
_cell.length_c   1.000
_cell.angle_alpha   90.00
_cell.angle_beta   90.00
_cell.angle_gamma   90.00
#
_symmetry.space_group_name_H-M   'P 1'
#
loop_
_entity.id
_entity.type
_entity.pdbx_description
1 polymer ?
#
loop_
_entity_poly.entity_id
_entity_poly.type
_entity_poly.pdbx_seq_one_letter_code
_entity_poly.pdbx_strand_id
1 'polypeptide(L)'
;MASPVPLNLFPLLHAIGNTPAVCLTQDIPGDEPASLLLLGCGDVRHILFTSYMNSSSEPRSLDYTCCDSQPAVIARNVLLLTLVVDNNEGVDVSILWDIYYHLFVDDKSLSVLESQVNKLYRLSTSLRHWHKTKYGRFLRFCDSKTLALVRDVWYSYIHVSDKAAYTTSFRNAIQTCLDVKAVASGSGIDLSGVRSAAPNGVQALKDIPSLHARYWKNGTTSSGSKAANVHPNPTLAPLENGSSLLHYATDPLLGFHLVTAYTPVEPESPFYREQTAHANAQNAVETARLQFNTWCQAFKSDHKSVTVRFFAGEALTFCHTMQHLEATKETSANLFRSFYQFDIFSLDGEDYALNGVAPLAFDVIDTSNLIDFLGGINLFIATSPLLRKKASSTLYAESLVKYVPDVDVLLEDLFAGHFPTLSILLGVFPIQYWTNASAVANSEEQLMLDLHKSPTGHGLNTRNMYNRTLWKYQSPIWLDSPEGSSCPLIKFEPDNLALVLFGIYLKMFMNEDVKLILANPNREMIQRNSCIRYHRGSFARFLSFIKSRVIADWDRTISTLITLIEKDKILVVGQNFLHELYSQLHILGVYSDPAFAKELKYDRTTNDFRAWKKLPELVSITVEIPRAKLSIFTKIPRVKLGKPYMNGFVQSKQMVWQSLFAVVQLGFGRIIASGERSNDSFAVTIVEDHSGWKGKSPLIISFVVPSAILLAEPDSTTVGMSLYHTPTTALAFANTLGVELIVFASDLGNESSVYVSKQRPNNAVIPRISKPSSFGEEPEKIPASSYHVTLTAIIDVEKKIIDGFTAHIAFLAEEAKECLKRQNVIELRQISACSLCLIIERQSLEIVINFPAPVQRANKSRTIRIARTPPVAEIMITYIRFSWTIEGSQWHGTFHTLIPTDCLFWIPIV
;
A
#
# COMPACT_ATOMS: atom_id res chain seq x y z
N MET A 1 1.18 -10.60 9.52
CA MET A 1 0.77 -9.89 8.28
C MET A 1 2.00 -9.55 7.46
N ALA A 2 1.89 -8.74 6.39
CA ALA A 2 3.00 -8.44 5.48
C ALA A 2 3.80 -7.17 5.82
N SER A 3 3.40 -6.41 6.86
CA SER A 3 4.09 -5.21 7.34
C SER A 3 4.26 -5.22 8.88
N PRO A 4 5.23 -4.47 9.42
CA PRO A 4 5.41 -4.29 10.86
C PRO A 4 4.15 -3.78 11.57
N VAL A 5 3.93 -4.22 12.81
CA VAL A 5 2.73 -3.86 13.59
C VAL A 5 3.00 -2.63 14.44
N PRO A 6 2.40 -1.46 14.12
CA PRO A 6 2.59 -0.26 14.92
C PRO A 6 1.75 -0.31 16.19
N LEU A 7 2.29 0.24 17.28
CA LEU A 7 1.53 0.55 18.49
C LEU A 7 0.49 1.63 18.17
N ASN A 8 -0.79 1.25 18.19
CA ASN A 8 -1.89 2.13 17.80
C ASN A 8 -2.84 2.43 18.97
N LEU A 9 -2.43 3.32 19.89
CA LEU A 9 -3.31 3.76 21.00
C LEU A 9 -4.41 4.73 20.54
N PHE A 10 -4.09 5.58 19.56
CA PHE A 10 -4.94 6.67 19.09
C PHE A 10 -5.01 6.64 17.55
N PRO A 11 -5.82 5.73 16.96
CA PRO A 11 -5.95 5.67 15.52
C PRO A 11 -6.50 6.99 14.99
N LEU A 12 -5.90 7.52 13.93
CA LEU A 12 -6.38 8.75 13.30
C LEU A 12 -7.43 8.41 12.23
N LEU A 13 -8.63 8.97 12.37
CA LEU A 13 -9.71 8.87 11.41
C LEU A 13 -9.44 9.82 10.24
N HIS A 14 -9.16 9.25 9.08
CA HIS A 14 -8.98 9.97 7.82
C HIS A 14 -10.34 10.15 7.13
N ALA A 15 -11.24 10.91 7.76
CA ALA A 15 -12.61 11.08 7.26
C ALA A 15 -12.69 11.90 5.96
N ILE A 16 -11.76 12.83 5.75
CA ILE A 16 -11.75 13.70 4.57
C ILE A 16 -10.39 13.53 3.91
N GLY A 17 -10.40 13.33 2.60
CA GLY A 17 -9.17 13.16 1.84
C GLY A 17 -8.35 14.47 1.80
N ASN A 18 -7.05 14.32 1.56
CA ASN A 18 -6.06 15.40 1.71
C ASN A 18 -5.42 15.86 0.37
N THR A 19 -5.96 15.43 -0.77
CA THR A 19 -5.51 15.80 -2.13
C THR A 19 -6.70 16.16 -3.05
N PRO A 20 -6.58 16.92 -4.13
CA PRO A 20 -7.73 17.20 -4.98
C PRO A 20 -8.35 15.92 -5.57
N ALA A 21 -9.65 15.93 -5.90
CA ALA A 21 -10.27 14.81 -6.58
C ALA A 21 -9.55 14.52 -7.91
N VAL A 22 -9.55 13.25 -8.32
CA VAL A 22 -8.98 12.78 -9.60
C VAL A 22 -9.98 11.92 -10.33
N CYS A 23 -9.97 11.98 -11.65
CA CYS A 23 -10.78 11.11 -12.48
C CYS A 23 -10.11 9.73 -12.54
N LEU A 24 -10.70 8.75 -11.87
CA LEU A 24 -10.10 7.42 -11.72
C LEU A 24 -10.04 6.66 -13.05
N THR A 25 -10.77 7.10 -14.06
CA THR A 25 -10.85 6.46 -15.39
C THR A 25 -10.15 7.26 -16.49
N GLN A 26 -9.29 8.21 -16.14
CA GLN A 26 -8.62 9.12 -17.10
C GLN A 26 -7.76 8.41 -18.15
N ASP A 27 -7.22 7.22 -17.86
CA ASP A 27 -6.40 6.44 -18.80
C ASP A 27 -7.19 5.34 -19.54
N ILE A 28 -8.50 5.24 -19.29
CA ILE A 28 -9.35 4.20 -19.85
C ILE A 28 -10.15 4.81 -21.01
N PRO A 29 -10.21 4.16 -22.19
CA PRO A 29 -11.12 4.54 -23.26
C PRO A 29 -12.54 4.81 -22.75
N GLY A 30 -13.17 5.87 -23.25
CA GLY A 30 -14.43 6.41 -22.68
C GLY A 30 -15.64 5.48 -22.81
N ASP A 31 -15.58 4.53 -23.74
CA ASP A 31 -16.61 3.55 -24.08
C ASP A 31 -16.45 2.19 -23.36
N GLU A 32 -15.28 1.93 -22.76
CA GLU A 32 -15.04 0.66 -22.06
C GLU A 32 -15.57 0.69 -20.60
N PRO A 33 -16.25 -0.38 -20.14
CA PRO A 33 -16.55 -0.55 -18.72
C PRO A 33 -15.26 -0.71 -17.92
N ALA A 34 -15.26 -0.27 -16.67
CA ALA A 34 -14.06 -0.25 -15.84
C ALA A 34 -14.28 -0.87 -14.46
N SER A 35 -13.38 -1.77 -14.06
CA SER A 35 -13.27 -2.27 -12.68
C SER A 35 -12.13 -1.55 -11.96
N LEU A 36 -12.41 -0.93 -10.81
CA LEU A 36 -11.48 -0.08 -10.07
C LEU A 36 -11.29 -0.60 -8.64
N LEU A 37 -10.04 -0.76 -8.19
CA LEU A 37 -9.70 -1.10 -6.81
C LEU A 37 -9.14 0.14 -6.10
N LEU A 38 -9.80 0.58 -5.03
CA LEU A 38 -9.39 1.74 -4.23
C LEU A 38 -8.93 1.26 -2.85
N LEU A 39 -7.62 1.31 -2.60
CA LEU A 39 -7.02 0.91 -1.32
C LEU A 39 -6.70 2.14 -0.48
N GLY A 40 -7.17 2.16 0.77
CA GLY A 40 -7.17 3.38 1.57
C GLY A 40 -8.10 4.41 0.94
N CYS A 41 -9.31 3.97 0.56
CA CYS A 41 -10.21 4.72 -0.31
C CYS A 41 -10.59 6.09 0.26
N GLY A 42 -10.55 6.28 1.58
CA GLY A 42 -10.88 7.54 2.20
C GLY A 42 -12.33 7.94 1.90
N ASP A 43 -12.56 9.21 1.58
CA ASP A 43 -13.89 9.74 1.28
C ASP A 43 -14.35 9.44 -0.16
N VAL A 44 -15.59 9.81 -0.50
CA VAL A 44 -16.19 9.48 -1.82
C VAL A 44 -15.81 10.46 -2.94
N ARG A 45 -14.93 11.44 -2.71
CA ARG A 45 -14.71 12.54 -3.69
C ARG A 45 -14.26 12.02 -5.06
N HIS A 46 -13.41 10.99 -5.09
CA HIS A 46 -12.91 10.41 -6.33
C HIS A 46 -14.03 9.70 -7.09
N ILE A 47 -14.93 9.02 -6.38
CA ILE A 47 -16.09 8.34 -6.97
C ILE A 47 -17.08 9.38 -7.53
N LEU A 48 -17.40 10.41 -6.76
CA LEU A 48 -18.33 11.48 -7.18
C LEU A 48 -17.76 12.26 -8.37
N PHE A 49 -16.49 12.65 -8.33
CA PHE A 49 -15.85 13.37 -9.43
C PHE A 49 -15.72 12.49 -10.68
N THR A 50 -15.35 11.22 -10.53
CA THR A 50 -15.31 10.28 -11.67
C THR A 50 -16.70 10.10 -12.28
N SER A 51 -17.76 10.05 -11.46
CA SER A 51 -19.14 9.97 -11.97
C SER A 51 -19.52 11.20 -12.77
N TYR A 52 -19.16 12.40 -12.31
CA TYR A 52 -19.32 13.64 -13.07
C TYR A 52 -18.57 13.61 -14.41
N MET A 53 -17.33 13.13 -14.42
CA MET A 53 -16.54 12.98 -15.65
C MET A 53 -17.08 11.87 -16.57
N ASN A 54 -17.94 10.98 -16.05
CA ASN A 54 -18.57 9.89 -16.77
C ASN A 54 -19.96 10.24 -17.32
N SER A 55 -20.52 11.39 -16.93
CA SER A 55 -21.87 11.77 -17.31
C SER A 55 -21.96 12.04 -18.80
N SER A 56 -22.68 11.17 -19.49
CA SER A 56 -22.98 11.24 -20.93
C SER A 56 -24.40 10.69 -21.17
N SER A 57 -24.88 10.70 -22.41
CA SER A 57 -26.17 10.06 -22.75
C SER A 57 -26.16 8.55 -22.51
N GLU A 58 -24.99 7.92 -22.56
CA GLU A 58 -24.78 6.48 -22.34
C GLU A 58 -23.53 6.29 -21.46
N PRO A 59 -23.66 6.44 -20.12
CA PRO A 59 -22.51 6.36 -19.22
C PRO A 59 -21.96 4.93 -19.19
N ARG A 60 -20.63 4.76 -19.34
CA ARG A 60 -19.97 3.45 -19.16
C ARG A 60 -20.21 2.93 -17.74
N SER A 61 -20.23 1.61 -17.62
CA SER A 61 -20.40 0.95 -16.32
C SER A 61 -19.11 1.00 -15.50
N LEU A 62 -19.23 1.34 -14.22
CA LEU A 62 -18.11 1.48 -13.29
C LEU A 62 -18.32 0.58 -12.07
N ASP A 63 -17.37 -0.31 -11.76
CA ASP A 63 -17.38 -1.16 -10.56
C ASP A 63 -16.19 -0.80 -9.66
N TYR A 64 -16.47 -0.12 -8.55
CA TYR A 64 -15.50 0.25 -7.54
C TYR A 64 -15.46 -0.79 -6.43
N THR A 65 -14.27 -1.32 -6.14
CA THR A 65 -14.01 -2.12 -4.94
C THR A 65 -13.16 -1.29 -3.99
N CYS A 66 -13.73 -0.87 -2.87
CA CYS A 66 -13.14 0.03 -1.89
C CYS A 66 -12.69 -0.74 -0.64
N CYS A 67 -11.44 -0.55 -0.25
CA CYS A 67 -10.84 -1.08 0.97
C CYS A 67 -10.41 0.08 1.88
N ASP A 68 -10.85 0.07 3.12
CA ASP A 68 -10.33 0.96 4.17
C ASP A 68 -10.16 0.18 5.48
N SER A 69 -9.12 0.49 6.25
CA SER A 69 -8.91 -0.18 7.54
C SER A 69 -9.90 0.28 8.61
N GLN A 70 -10.58 1.42 8.40
CA GLN A 70 -11.50 2.03 9.35
C GLN A 70 -12.96 1.87 8.90
N PRO A 71 -13.77 1.05 9.61
CA PRO A 71 -15.19 0.90 9.31
C PRO A 71 -15.97 2.23 9.30
N ALA A 72 -15.53 3.21 10.08
CA ALA A 72 -16.16 4.54 10.15
C ALA A 72 -16.08 5.32 8.85
N VAL A 73 -15.01 5.15 8.07
CA VAL A 73 -14.86 5.75 6.73
C VAL A 73 -15.92 5.19 5.79
N ILE A 74 -16.05 3.86 5.75
CA ILE A 74 -17.05 3.17 4.93
C ILE A 74 -18.48 3.54 5.35
N ALA A 75 -18.74 3.57 6.65
CA ALA A 75 -20.05 3.96 7.20
C ALA A 75 -20.47 5.38 6.77
N ARG A 76 -19.52 6.33 6.73
CA ARG A 76 -19.73 7.69 6.21
C ARG A 76 -20.02 7.70 4.72
N ASN A 77 -19.24 6.95 3.95
CA ASN A 77 -19.36 6.92 2.50
C ASN A 77 -20.72 6.36 2.07
N VAL A 78 -21.12 5.22 2.64
CA VAL A 78 -22.44 4.62 2.38
C VAL A 78 -23.56 5.56 2.84
N LEU A 79 -23.42 6.24 4.00
CA LEU A 79 -24.39 7.24 4.44
C LEU A 79 -24.57 8.35 3.39
N LEU A 80 -23.48 8.96 2.92
CA LEU A 80 -23.58 10.03 1.93
C LEU A 80 -24.17 9.54 0.60
N LEU A 81 -23.68 8.42 0.05
CA LEU A 81 -24.17 7.91 -1.24
C LEU A 81 -25.67 7.55 -1.19
N THR A 82 -26.15 7.03 -0.05
CA THR A 82 -27.58 6.77 0.12
C THR A 82 -28.41 8.04 0.31
N LEU A 83 -27.87 9.07 0.97
CA LEU A 83 -28.51 10.40 1.03
C LEU A 83 -28.61 11.04 -0.35
N VAL A 84 -27.56 10.95 -1.18
CA VAL A 84 -27.55 11.49 -2.55
C VAL A 84 -28.64 10.85 -3.41
N VAL A 85 -28.80 9.53 -3.34
CA VAL A 85 -29.82 8.80 -4.12
C VAL A 85 -31.23 9.04 -3.60
N ASP A 86 -31.41 9.20 -2.28
CA ASP A 86 -32.71 9.48 -1.69
C ASP A 86 -33.11 10.96 -1.72
N ASN A 87 -32.19 11.85 -2.09
CA ASN A 87 -32.48 13.25 -2.21
C ASN A 87 -33.57 13.46 -3.29
N ASN A 88 -34.77 13.88 -2.91
CA ASN A 88 -35.82 14.27 -3.86
C ASN A 88 -35.51 15.65 -4.46
N GLU A 89 -36.05 15.99 -5.63
CA GLU A 89 -35.99 17.35 -6.14
C GLU A 89 -36.54 18.33 -5.08
N GLY A 90 -35.66 19.09 -4.42
CA GLY A 90 -36.01 20.02 -3.35
C GLY A 90 -35.32 19.84 -1.99
N VAL A 91 -34.53 18.76 -1.71
CA VAL A 91 -33.68 18.78 -0.50
C VAL A 91 -32.46 19.65 -0.76
N ASP A 92 -32.27 20.60 0.14
CA ASP A 92 -31.14 21.52 0.12
C ASP A 92 -29.82 20.73 0.26
N VAL A 93 -29.03 20.71 -0.81
CA VAL A 93 -27.73 20.01 -0.89
C VAL A 93 -26.73 20.58 0.12
N SER A 94 -26.98 21.78 0.66
CA SER A 94 -26.26 22.33 1.81
C SER A 94 -26.29 21.37 3.02
N ILE A 95 -27.40 20.66 3.24
CA ILE A 95 -27.53 19.69 4.34
C ILE A 95 -26.55 18.52 4.15
N LEU A 96 -26.37 18.05 2.91
CA LEU A 96 -25.43 16.97 2.62
C LEU A 96 -23.99 17.41 2.88
N TRP A 97 -23.66 18.64 2.51
CA TRP A 97 -22.36 19.25 2.81
C TRP A 97 -22.12 19.33 4.32
N ASP A 98 -23.10 19.83 5.07
CA ASP A 98 -23.00 20.01 6.52
C ASP A 98 -22.83 18.65 7.24
N ILE A 99 -23.63 17.64 6.85
CA ILE A 99 -23.52 16.27 7.38
C ILE A 99 -22.14 15.65 7.10
N TYR A 100 -21.56 15.89 5.92
CA TYR A 100 -20.34 15.19 5.51
C TYR A 100 -19.04 15.88 5.93
N TYR A 101 -19.07 17.21 6.07
CA TYR A 101 -17.86 18.04 6.25
C TYR A 101 -17.82 18.90 7.51
N HIS A 102 -18.93 19.20 8.21
CA HIS A 102 -18.87 20.07 9.39
C HIS A 102 -18.66 19.28 10.68
N LEU A 103 -17.82 19.79 11.58
CA LEU A 103 -17.61 19.21 12.92
C LEU A 103 -18.85 19.35 13.80
N PHE A 104 -19.64 20.40 13.59
CA PHE A 104 -20.91 20.62 14.26
C PHE A 104 -22.01 20.88 13.25
N VAL A 105 -23.17 20.27 13.47
CA VAL A 105 -24.34 20.34 12.58
C VAL A 105 -25.53 20.97 13.31
N ASP A 106 -26.44 21.58 12.56
CA ASP A 106 -27.69 22.13 13.09
C ASP A 106 -28.74 21.03 13.32
N ASP A 107 -29.86 21.38 13.97
CA ASP A 107 -30.96 20.46 14.27
C ASP A 107 -31.52 19.77 13.02
N LYS A 108 -31.60 20.52 11.90
CA LYS A 108 -32.15 20.03 10.63
C LYS A 108 -31.26 18.95 10.04
N SER A 109 -29.95 19.21 9.96
CA SER A 109 -28.96 18.28 9.42
C SER A 109 -28.80 17.06 10.31
N LEU A 110 -28.81 17.24 11.63
CA LEU A 110 -28.81 16.11 12.58
C LEU A 110 -30.04 15.23 12.40
N SER A 111 -31.24 15.81 12.26
CA SER A 111 -32.47 15.03 12.05
C SER A 111 -32.45 14.20 10.76
N VAL A 112 -31.94 14.78 9.67
CA VAL A 112 -31.77 14.07 8.39
C VAL A 112 -30.77 12.92 8.53
N LEU A 113 -29.64 13.17 9.18
CA LEU A 113 -28.62 12.16 9.50
C LEU A 113 -29.23 11.02 10.32
N GLU A 114 -29.86 11.31 11.44
CA GLU A 114 -30.42 10.31 12.36
C GLU A 114 -31.50 9.47 11.66
N SER A 115 -32.36 10.11 10.85
CA SER A 115 -33.40 9.43 10.07
C SER A 115 -32.80 8.45 9.06
N GLN A 116 -31.80 8.89 8.30
CA GLN A 116 -31.15 8.04 7.31
C GLN A 116 -30.35 6.91 7.97
N VAL A 117 -29.61 7.20 9.04
CA VAL A 117 -28.86 6.17 9.78
C VAL A 117 -29.80 5.11 10.39
N ASN A 118 -30.93 5.51 10.96
CA ASN A 118 -31.95 4.57 11.46
C ASN A 118 -32.45 3.64 10.33
N LYS A 119 -32.66 4.17 9.14
CA LYS A 119 -33.03 3.38 7.96
C LYS A 119 -31.95 2.39 7.58
N LEU A 120 -30.69 2.83 7.45
CA LEU A 120 -29.56 1.97 7.12
C LEU A 120 -29.35 0.88 8.18
N TYR A 121 -29.47 1.23 9.46
CA TYR A 121 -29.43 0.27 10.57
C TYR A 121 -30.57 -0.74 10.51
N ARG A 122 -31.77 -0.42 10.04
CA ARG A 122 -32.83 -1.44 9.86
C ARG A 122 -32.55 -2.38 8.69
N LEU A 123 -31.94 -1.86 7.62
CA LEU A 123 -31.70 -2.57 6.36
C LEU A 123 -30.43 -3.44 6.36
N SER A 124 -29.55 -3.29 7.35
CA SER A 124 -28.22 -3.93 7.41
C SER A 124 -28.13 -5.15 8.33
N THR A 125 -29.22 -5.91 8.51
CA THR A 125 -29.25 -7.06 9.45
C THR A 125 -28.46 -8.27 8.96
N SER A 126 -28.31 -8.43 7.66
CA SER A 126 -27.48 -9.46 7.02
C SER A 126 -27.15 -9.03 5.59
N LEU A 127 -26.08 -9.59 5.00
CA LEU A 127 -25.73 -9.33 3.60
C LEU A 127 -26.91 -9.60 2.66
N ARG A 128 -27.57 -10.76 2.83
CA ARG A 128 -28.71 -11.17 2.02
C ARG A 128 -29.89 -10.19 2.13
N HIS A 129 -30.14 -9.63 3.31
CA HIS A 129 -31.18 -8.62 3.47
C HIS A 129 -30.76 -7.31 2.80
N TRP A 130 -29.54 -6.85 3.05
CA TRP A 130 -28.98 -5.63 2.47
C TRP A 130 -29.03 -5.63 0.94
N HIS A 131 -28.57 -6.71 0.29
CA HIS A 131 -28.53 -6.83 -1.18
C HIS A 131 -29.91 -6.80 -1.85
N LYS A 132 -30.97 -7.17 -1.14
CA LYS A 132 -32.35 -7.07 -1.65
C LYS A 132 -32.91 -5.65 -1.62
N THR A 133 -32.28 -4.73 -0.88
CA THR A 133 -32.73 -3.34 -0.77
C THR A 133 -32.39 -2.54 -2.03
N LYS A 134 -33.00 -1.37 -2.18
CA LYS A 134 -32.64 -0.44 -3.27
C LYS A 134 -31.18 0.01 -3.23
N TYR A 135 -30.60 0.13 -2.03
CA TYR A 135 -29.19 0.51 -1.85
C TYR A 135 -28.26 -0.64 -2.18
N GLY A 136 -28.59 -1.84 -1.71
CA GLY A 136 -27.79 -3.05 -1.91
C GLY A 136 -27.65 -3.51 -3.36
N ARG A 137 -28.34 -2.87 -4.31
CA ARG A 137 -28.17 -3.12 -5.76
C ARG A 137 -26.87 -2.52 -6.30
N PHE A 138 -26.45 -1.38 -5.76
CA PHE A 138 -25.26 -0.66 -6.21
C PHE A 138 -24.23 -0.45 -5.08
N LEU A 139 -24.62 -0.45 -3.81
CA LEU A 139 -23.71 -0.43 -2.67
C LEU A 139 -23.61 -1.83 -2.07
N ARG A 140 -22.47 -2.50 -2.27
CA ARG A 140 -22.23 -3.89 -1.90
C ARG A 140 -21.24 -3.97 -0.74
N PHE A 141 -21.31 -5.05 0.06
CA PHE A 141 -20.31 -5.34 1.08
C PHE A 141 -19.61 -6.64 0.72
N CYS A 142 -18.28 -6.65 0.76
CA CYS A 142 -17.49 -7.79 0.32
C CYS A 142 -17.62 -9.00 1.25
N ASP A 143 -17.95 -8.75 2.52
CA ASP A 143 -18.10 -9.80 3.53
C ASP A 143 -19.05 -9.38 4.66
N SER A 144 -19.53 -10.37 5.41
CA SER A 144 -20.55 -10.20 6.45
C SER A 144 -20.03 -9.43 7.66
N LYS A 145 -18.74 -9.58 8.00
CA LYS A 145 -18.10 -8.89 9.11
C LYS A 145 -17.92 -7.41 8.80
N THR A 146 -17.62 -7.02 7.56
CA THR A 146 -17.60 -5.61 7.14
C THR A 146 -18.97 -4.96 7.36
N LEU A 147 -20.06 -5.60 6.93
CA LEU A 147 -21.42 -5.10 7.16
C LEU A 147 -21.71 -4.94 8.67
N ALA A 148 -21.33 -5.91 9.49
CA ALA A 148 -21.51 -5.85 10.94
C ALA A 148 -20.74 -4.68 11.58
N LEU A 149 -19.47 -4.50 11.22
CA LEU A 149 -18.65 -3.39 11.72
C LEU A 149 -19.24 -2.02 11.33
N VAL A 150 -19.70 -1.88 10.09
CA VAL A 150 -20.34 -0.64 9.59
C VAL A 150 -21.68 -0.40 10.30
N ARG A 151 -22.45 -1.46 10.53
CA ARG A 151 -23.70 -1.41 11.30
C ARG A 151 -23.45 -0.93 12.73
N ASP A 152 -22.40 -1.40 13.39
CA ASP A 152 -22.03 -0.98 14.75
C ASP A 152 -21.67 0.51 14.80
N VAL A 153 -20.97 1.02 13.77
CA VAL A 153 -20.71 2.45 13.64
C VAL A 153 -22.01 3.24 13.50
N TRP A 154 -22.91 2.84 12.60
CA TRP A 154 -24.21 3.50 12.46
C TRP A 154 -25.04 3.47 13.74
N TYR A 155 -25.03 2.35 14.47
CA TYR A 155 -25.70 2.26 15.77
C TYR A 155 -25.20 3.34 16.73
N SER A 156 -23.87 3.55 16.79
CA SER A 156 -23.27 4.56 17.67
C SER A 156 -23.62 6.00 17.30
N TYR A 157 -23.94 6.28 16.03
CA TYR A 157 -24.30 7.64 15.61
C TYR A 157 -25.66 8.09 16.16
N ILE A 158 -26.56 7.14 16.45
CA ILE A 158 -27.94 7.40 16.90
C ILE A 158 -28.22 6.96 18.35
N HIS A 159 -27.31 6.19 18.97
CA HIS A 159 -27.42 5.74 20.36
C HIS A 159 -26.29 6.31 21.21
N VAL A 160 -26.47 7.54 21.68
CA VAL A 160 -25.58 8.20 22.64
C VAL A 160 -26.19 8.10 24.03
N SER A 161 -25.43 7.55 24.98
CA SER A 161 -25.93 7.28 26.34
C SER A 161 -26.12 8.57 27.15
N ASP A 162 -25.15 9.49 27.04
CA ASP A 162 -25.22 10.82 27.66
C ASP A 162 -24.77 11.89 26.65
N LYS A 163 -25.73 12.65 26.12
CA LYS A 163 -25.47 13.70 25.12
C LYS A 163 -24.54 14.81 25.64
N ALA A 164 -24.61 15.16 26.92
CA ALA A 164 -23.79 16.21 27.50
C ALA A 164 -22.34 15.75 27.69
N ALA A 165 -22.14 14.53 28.20
CA ALA A 165 -20.83 13.91 28.32
C ALA A 165 -20.18 13.70 26.94
N TYR A 166 -20.95 13.21 25.96
CA TYR A 166 -20.49 13.04 24.59
C TYR A 166 -20.03 14.36 23.95
N THR A 167 -20.83 15.42 24.11
CA THR A 167 -20.46 16.76 23.60
C THR A 167 -19.17 17.28 24.22
N THR A 168 -18.98 17.07 25.51
CA THR A 168 -17.74 17.44 26.22
C THR A 168 -16.55 16.63 25.71
N SER A 169 -16.72 15.32 25.56
CA SER A 169 -15.71 14.40 25.02
C SER A 169 -15.29 14.78 23.60
N PHE A 170 -16.25 15.11 22.73
CA PHE A 170 -16.00 15.53 21.35
C PHE A 170 -15.16 16.81 21.28
N ARG A 171 -15.49 17.83 22.10
CA ARG A 171 -14.69 19.07 22.18
C ARG A 171 -13.26 18.81 22.68
N ASN A 172 -13.11 17.93 23.67
CA ASN A 172 -11.78 17.53 24.16
C ASN A 172 -10.98 16.77 23.09
N ALA A 173 -11.63 15.93 22.27
CA ALA A 173 -11.00 15.24 21.16
C ALA A 173 -10.48 16.24 20.11
N ILE A 174 -11.28 17.24 19.73
CA ILE A 174 -10.86 18.33 18.82
C ILE A 174 -9.64 19.07 19.39
N GLN A 175 -9.68 19.45 20.67
CA GLN A 175 -8.54 20.14 21.29
C GLN A 175 -7.28 19.26 21.26
N THR A 176 -7.43 17.97 21.52
CA THR A 176 -6.31 17.01 21.44
C THR A 176 -5.74 16.92 20.02
N CYS A 177 -6.59 16.96 18.98
CA CYS A 177 -6.12 16.99 17.59
C CYS A 177 -5.28 18.24 17.30
N LEU A 178 -5.69 19.41 17.82
CA LEU A 178 -4.93 20.66 17.68
C LEU A 178 -3.58 20.60 18.40
N ASP A 179 -3.54 19.99 19.58
CA ASP A 179 -2.29 19.79 20.33
C ASP A 179 -1.32 18.87 19.57
N VAL A 180 -1.84 17.77 18.98
CA VAL A 180 -1.07 16.87 18.11
C VAL A 180 -0.55 17.61 16.87
N LYS A 181 -1.39 18.44 16.23
CA LYS A 181 -1.03 19.26 15.06
C LYS A 181 0.15 20.17 15.36
N ALA A 182 0.08 20.90 16.48
CA ALA A 182 1.11 21.85 16.88
C ALA A 182 2.50 21.20 16.98
N VAL A 183 2.56 19.93 17.37
CA VAL A 183 3.81 19.19 17.49
C VAL A 183 4.21 18.52 16.18
N ALA A 184 3.26 17.94 15.45
CA ALA A 184 3.52 17.24 14.20
C ALA A 184 3.99 18.19 13.08
N SER A 185 3.33 19.34 12.96
CA SER A 185 3.56 20.33 11.89
C SER A 185 4.54 21.44 12.26
N GLY A 186 4.82 21.64 13.56
CA GLY A 186 5.58 22.79 14.04
C GLY A 186 4.77 24.09 13.99
N SER A 187 5.42 25.24 14.21
CA SER A 187 4.78 26.56 14.29
C SER A 187 4.54 27.26 12.94
N GLY A 188 4.82 26.59 11.82
CA GLY A 188 4.73 27.19 10.48
C GLY A 188 3.32 27.14 9.88
N ILE A 189 3.04 28.04 8.94
CA ILE A 189 1.79 28.05 8.18
C ILE A 189 1.79 26.87 7.21
N ASP A 190 0.76 26.03 7.30
CA ASP A 190 0.57 24.89 6.41
C ASP A 190 0.00 25.36 5.07
N LEU A 191 0.79 25.19 4.00
CA LEU A 191 0.45 25.58 2.63
C LEU A 191 0.04 24.38 1.77
N SER A 192 -0.05 23.17 2.33
CA SER A 192 -0.39 21.96 1.58
C SER A 192 -1.73 22.06 0.85
N GLY A 193 -2.67 22.87 1.34
CA GLY A 193 -3.96 23.06 0.67
C GLY A 193 -3.95 23.90 -0.60
N VAL A 194 -2.86 24.62 -0.88
CA VAL A 194 -2.72 25.49 -2.05
C VAL A 194 -2.79 24.71 -3.36
N ARG A 195 -2.40 23.42 -3.35
CA ARG A 195 -2.52 22.53 -4.53
C ARG A 195 -3.94 22.38 -5.06
N SER A 196 -4.94 22.61 -4.21
CA SER A 196 -6.35 22.58 -4.62
C SER A 196 -6.69 23.73 -5.58
N ALA A 197 -5.90 24.80 -5.59
CA ALA A 197 -6.06 25.94 -6.49
C ALA A 197 -5.13 25.88 -7.72
N ALA A 198 -4.44 24.75 -7.96
CA ALA A 198 -3.57 24.55 -9.13
C ALA A 198 -4.32 24.73 -10.46
N PRO A 199 -3.69 25.33 -11.51
CA PRO A 199 -2.32 25.85 -11.52
C PRO A 199 -2.16 27.26 -10.92
N ASN A 200 -3.23 27.90 -10.42
CA ASN A 200 -3.22 29.28 -9.92
C ASN A 200 -3.05 29.37 -8.38
N GLY A 201 -2.19 28.53 -7.82
CA GLY A 201 -2.02 28.39 -6.37
C GLY A 201 -1.52 29.66 -5.66
N VAL A 202 -0.76 30.52 -6.35
CA VAL A 202 -0.21 31.76 -5.78
C VAL A 202 -1.29 32.67 -5.22
N GLN A 203 -2.44 32.77 -5.89
CA GLN A 203 -3.57 33.61 -5.44
C GLN A 203 -4.24 33.06 -4.18
N ALA A 204 -4.07 31.77 -3.90
CA ALA A 204 -4.70 31.06 -2.79
C ALA A 204 -3.85 31.05 -1.50
N LEU A 205 -2.59 31.53 -1.56
CA LEU A 205 -1.62 31.46 -0.45
C LEU A 205 -2.13 32.07 0.87
N LYS A 206 -2.93 33.13 0.81
CA LYS A 206 -3.50 33.79 2.00
C LYS A 206 -4.82 33.16 2.44
N ASP A 207 -5.67 32.81 1.48
CA ASP A 207 -7.06 32.45 1.75
C ASP A 207 -7.18 31.03 2.29
N ILE A 208 -6.50 30.05 1.69
CA ILE A 208 -6.64 28.63 2.05
C ILE A 208 -6.18 28.36 3.48
N PRO A 209 -5.00 28.81 3.94
CA PRO A 209 -4.60 28.62 5.35
C PRO A 209 -5.56 29.31 6.33
N SER A 210 -6.10 30.48 5.95
CA SER A 210 -7.05 31.23 6.76
C SER A 210 -8.41 30.51 6.88
N LEU A 211 -8.88 29.88 5.80
CA LEU A 211 -10.09 29.06 5.78
C LEU A 211 -9.92 27.80 6.63
N HIS A 212 -8.79 27.11 6.50
CA HIS A 212 -8.46 25.94 7.31
C HIS A 212 -8.42 26.29 8.81
N ALA A 213 -7.78 27.40 9.19
CA ALA A 213 -7.77 27.87 10.58
C ALA A 213 -9.17 28.22 11.10
N ARG A 214 -10.00 28.85 10.25
CA ARG A 214 -11.40 29.17 10.58
C ARG A 214 -12.25 27.93 10.76
N TYR A 215 -12.07 26.91 9.92
CA TYR A 215 -12.75 25.63 10.03
C TYR A 215 -12.45 24.95 11.38
N TRP A 216 -11.18 24.85 11.79
CA TRP A 216 -10.85 24.27 13.10
C TRP A 216 -11.32 25.12 14.29
N LYS A 217 -11.43 26.44 14.12
CA LYS A 217 -11.94 27.35 15.16
C LYS A 217 -13.47 27.27 15.33
N ASN A 218 -14.20 27.17 14.23
CA ASN A 218 -15.67 27.27 14.22
C ASN A 218 -16.36 25.92 14.05
N GLY A 219 -15.68 24.93 13.49
CA GLY A 219 -16.20 23.63 13.12
C GLY A 219 -17.06 23.60 11.85
N THR A 220 -17.03 24.67 11.06
CA THR A 220 -17.85 24.83 9.84
C THR A 220 -17.10 25.65 8.80
N THR A 221 -17.44 25.46 7.53
CA THR A 221 -16.95 26.28 6.40
C THR A 221 -17.78 27.54 6.16
N SER A 222 -18.94 27.69 6.82
CA SER A 222 -19.84 28.82 6.66
C SER A 222 -19.29 30.12 7.27
N SER A 223 -19.60 31.27 6.65
CA SER A 223 -19.14 32.61 7.05
C SER A 223 -20.07 33.34 8.05
N GLY A 224 -21.26 32.79 8.34
CA GLY A 224 -22.27 33.40 9.22
C GLY A 224 -21.93 33.35 10.72
N SER A 225 -22.74 34.03 11.54
CA SER A 225 -22.68 33.91 13.01
C SER A 225 -22.85 32.45 13.43
N LYS A 226 -22.22 32.04 14.54
CA LYS A 226 -22.38 30.68 15.09
C LYS A 226 -23.86 30.38 15.20
N ALA A 227 -24.34 29.33 14.51
CA ALA A 227 -25.72 28.89 14.66
C ALA A 227 -26.00 28.65 16.16
N ALA A 228 -27.13 29.17 16.64
CA ALA A 228 -27.64 28.78 17.95
C ALA A 228 -28.03 27.29 17.86
N ASN A 229 -27.71 26.49 18.89
CA ASN A 229 -28.04 25.05 18.96
C ASN A 229 -27.32 24.17 17.93
N VAL A 230 -26.00 24.10 18.01
CA VAL A 230 -25.19 23.16 17.22
C VAL A 230 -24.86 21.89 18.00
N HIS A 231 -24.85 20.76 17.31
CA HIS A 231 -24.56 19.44 17.86
C HIS A 231 -23.27 18.88 17.28
N PRO A 232 -22.49 18.10 18.05
CA PRO A 232 -21.36 17.35 17.50
C PRO A 232 -21.82 16.47 16.34
N ASN A 233 -21.12 16.53 15.20
CA ASN A 233 -21.39 15.63 14.09
C ASN A 233 -20.81 14.23 14.42
N PRO A 234 -21.67 13.20 14.62
CA PRO A 234 -21.18 11.88 15.00
C PRO A 234 -20.34 11.21 13.92
N THR A 235 -20.45 11.65 12.66
CA THR A 235 -19.69 11.08 11.55
C THR A 235 -18.21 11.45 11.54
N LEU A 236 -17.83 12.52 12.26
CA LEU A 236 -16.45 12.99 12.42
C LEU A 236 -15.93 12.79 13.86
N ALA A 237 -16.67 12.03 14.67
CA ALA A 237 -16.41 11.83 16.09
C ALA A 237 -15.72 10.49 16.36
N PRO A 238 -14.95 10.39 17.48
CA PRO A 238 -14.74 9.10 18.10
C PRO A 238 -16.10 8.49 18.45
N LEU A 239 -16.30 7.19 18.19
CA LEU A 239 -17.39 6.43 18.81
C LEU A 239 -17.39 6.73 20.33
N GLU A 240 -18.55 6.77 21.01
CA GLU A 240 -18.65 7.10 22.46
C GLU A 240 -17.61 6.32 23.30
N ASN A 241 -17.31 5.08 22.89
CA ASN A 241 -16.29 4.21 23.47
C ASN A 241 -15.01 4.02 22.63
N GLY A 242 -14.87 4.65 21.48
CA GLY A 242 -13.70 4.54 20.59
C GLY A 242 -12.52 5.42 21.00
N SER A 243 -11.29 4.97 20.71
CA SER A 243 -10.06 5.76 20.95
C SER A 243 -9.59 6.58 19.74
N SER A 244 -10.32 6.49 18.61
CA SER A 244 -9.96 7.18 17.38
C SER A 244 -10.11 8.69 17.49
N LEU A 245 -9.21 9.44 16.86
CA LEU A 245 -9.27 10.90 16.76
C LEU A 245 -9.37 11.32 15.30
N LEU A 246 -10.10 12.39 15.00
CA LEU A 246 -10.07 12.97 13.66
C LEU A 246 -8.63 13.35 13.27
N HIS A 247 -8.23 13.03 12.04
CA HIS A 247 -6.90 13.40 11.56
C HIS A 247 -6.71 14.92 11.59
N TYR A 248 -5.62 15.39 12.17
CA TYR A 248 -5.39 16.82 12.44
C TYR A 248 -5.18 17.70 11.20
N ALA A 249 -4.94 17.09 10.03
CA ALA A 249 -4.86 17.76 8.73
C ALA A 249 -6.21 17.78 7.98
N THR A 250 -7.31 17.44 8.65
CA THR A 250 -8.65 17.48 8.05
C THR A 250 -9.00 18.89 7.61
N ASP A 251 -9.35 19.04 6.33
CA ASP A 251 -9.82 20.27 5.72
C ASP A 251 -10.79 19.93 4.56
N PRO A 252 -12.07 20.35 4.67
CA PRO A 252 -13.10 20.08 3.65
C PRO A 252 -12.75 20.55 2.23
N LEU A 253 -11.90 21.55 2.07
CA LEU A 253 -11.65 22.17 0.76
C LEU A 253 -10.59 21.42 -0.07
N LEU A 254 -9.79 20.56 0.56
CA LEU A 254 -8.67 19.87 -0.11
C LEU A 254 -9.10 18.91 -1.21
N GLY A 255 -10.33 18.40 -1.13
CA GLY A 255 -10.87 17.46 -2.11
C GLY A 255 -11.36 18.08 -3.43
N PHE A 256 -11.33 19.40 -3.57
CA PHE A 256 -11.98 20.12 -4.67
C PHE A 256 -11.00 20.91 -5.54
N HIS A 257 -11.40 21.21 -6.78
CA HIS A 257 -10.60 22.00 -7.72
C HIS A 257 -10.92 23.49 -7.57
N LEU A 258 -10.29 24.15 -6.61
CA LEU A 258 -10.56 25.54 -6.23
C LEU A 258 -10.06 26.59 -7.23
N VAL A 259 -9.37 26.19 -8.31
CA VAL A 259 -8.82 27.11 -9.32
C VAL A 259 -9.88 28.05 -9.89
N THR A 260 -11.13 27.61 -10.05
CA THR A 260 -12.23 28.45 -10.58
C THR A 260 -12.65 29.58 -9.63
N ALA A 261 -12.22 29.54 -8.35
CA ALA A 261 -12.41 30.65 -7.43
C ALA A 261 -11.38 31.79 -7.63
N TYR A 262 -10.27 31.49 -8.30
CA TYR A 262 -9.11 32.39 -8.45
C TYR A 262 -8.81 32.76 -9.90
N THR A 263 -9.51 32.14 -10.85
CA THR A 263 -9.34 32.34 -12.28
C THR A 263 -10.69 32.72 -12.90
N PRO A 264 -10.75 33.70 -13.82
CA PRO A 264 -11.96 33.99 -14.57
C PRO A 264 -12.48 32.74 -15.29
N VAL A 265 -13.79 32.52 -15.23
CA VAL A 265 -14.47 31.42 -15.90
C VAL A 265 -15.54 32.03 -16.81
N GLU A 266 -15.68 31.49 -18.02
CA GLU A 266 -16.69 31.93 -18.96
C GLU A 266 -18.12 31.64 -18.43
N PRO A 267 -19.11 32.52 -18.70
CA PRO A 267 -20.50 32.35 -18.25
C PRO A 267 -21.15 31.02 -18.62
N GLU A 268 -20.75 30.37 -19.70
CA GLU A 268 -21.28 29.10 -20.19
C GLU A 268 -20.80 27.88 -19.38
N SER A 269 -19.78 28.06 -18.54
CA SER A 269 -19.22 26.96 -17.74
C SER A 269 -20.21 26.48 -16.67
N PRO A 270 -20.32 25.16 -16.42
CA PRO A 270 -21.11 24.63 -15.30
C PRO A 270 -20.56 25.06 -13.93
N PHE A 271 -19.35 25.61 -13.89
CA PHE A 271 -18.71 26.14 -12.68
C PHE A 271 -18.62 27.67 -12.67
N TYR A 272 -19.29 28.35 -13.60
CA TYR A 272 -19.38 29.81 -13.59
C TYR A 272 -20.12 30.29 -12.34
N ARG A 273 -19.55 31.31 -11.70
CA ARG A 273 -20.24 32.10 -10.68
C ARG A 273 -19.85 33.55 -10.84
N GLU A 274 -20.83 34.44 -10.70
CA GLU A 274 -20.61 35.87 -10.68
C GLU A 274 -19.71 36.22 -9.48
N GLN A 275 -18.49 36.68 -9.77
CA GLN A 275 -17.52 36.98 -8.73
C GLN A 275 -17.90 38.29 -8.04
N THR A 276 -18.21 38.22 -6.74
CA THR A 276 -18.28 39.44 -5.92
C THR A 276 -16.87 39.96 -5.67
N ALA A 277 -16.60 41.19 -6.11
CA ALA A 277 -15.33 41.86 -5.86
C ALA A 277 -15.00 41.83 -4.35
N HIS A 278 -13.81 41.33 -4.00
CA HIS A 278 -13.20 41.36 -2.66
C HIS A 278 -13.53 40.20 -1.67
N ALA A 279 -13.97 39.02 -2.12
CA ALA A 279 -14.18 37.87 -1.24
C ALA A 279 -13.64 36.52 -1.76
N ASN A 280 -12.41 36.47 -2.29
CA ASN A 280 -11.78 35.23 -2.82
C ASN A 280 -11.89 34.02 -1.88
N ALA A 281 -11.72 34.21 -0.56
CA ALA A 281 -11.90 33.14 0.43
C ALA A 281 -13.34 32.58 0.48
N GLN A 282 -14.36 33.43 0.33
CA GLN A 282 -15.75 32.97 0.23
C GLN A 282 -16.00 32.28 -1.10
N ASN A 283 -15.41 32.80 -2.19
CA ASN A 283 -15.49 32.17 -3.50
C ASN A 283 -14.92 30.74 -3.47
N ALA A 284 -13.81 30.48 -2.77
CA ALA A 284 -13.25 29.14 -2.64
C ALA A 284 -14.22 28.13 -2.00
N VAL A 285 -14.87 28.50 -0.88
CA VAL A 285 -15.85 27.63 -0.20
C VAL A 285 -17.05 27.35 -1.09
N GLU A 286 -17.59 28.38 -1.72
CA GLU A 286 -18.75 28.24 -2.59
C GLU A 286 -18.42 27.49 -3.90
N THR A 287 -17.15 27.52 -4.36
CA THR A 287 -16.69 26.69 -5.51
C THR A 287 -16.74 25.23 -5.12
N ALA A 288 -16.22 24.88 -3.94
CA ALA A 288 -16.24 23.52 -3.45
C ALA A 288 -17.68 23.00 -3.28
N ARG A 289 -18.58 23.83 -2.73
CA ARG A 289 -20.01 23.49 -2.61
C ARG A 289 -20.69 23.28 -3.95
N LEU A 290 -20.42 24.14 -4.93
CA LEU A 290 -20.94 24.00 -6.29
C LEU A 290 -20.47 22.69 -6.91
N GLN A 291 -19.16 22.40 -6.85
CA GLN A 291 -18.60 21.15 -7.37
C GLN A 291 -19.20 19.94 -6.68
N PHE A 292 -19.27 19.93 -5.35
CA PHE A 292 -19.88 18.85 -4.58
C PHE A 292 -21.33 18.59 -5.01
N ASN A 293 -22.12 19.66 -5.18
CA ASN A 293 -23.49 19.55 -5.64
C ASN A 293 -23.57 18.95 -7.05
N THR A 294 -22.82 19.51 -8.00
CA THR A 294 -22.78 19.03 -9.39
C THR A 294 -22.36 17.55 -9.45
N TRP A 295 -21.36 17.14 -8.68
CA TRP A 295 -20.90 15.75 -8.66
C TRP A 295 -21.91 14.79 -8.00
N CYS A 296 -22.60 15.23 -6.95
CA CYS A 296 -23.69 14.47 -6.35
C CYS A 296 -24.85 14.27 -7.33
N GLN A 297 -25.20 15.29 -8.11
CA GLN A 297 -26.25 15.21 -9.12
C GLN A 297 -25.87 14.23 -10.24
N ALA A 298 -24.63 14.28 -10.73
CA ALA A 298 -24.11 13.31 -11.69
C ALA A 298 -24.19 11.87 -11.16
N PHE A 299 -23.67 11.62 -9.95
CA PHE A 299 -23.77 10.29 -9.33
C PHE A 299 -25.22 9.84 -9.17
N LYS A 300 -26.14 10.73 -8.77
CA LYS A 300 -27.56 10.40 -8.63
C LYS A 300 -28.17 9.96 -9.96
N SER A 301 -27.82 10.60 -11.08
CA SER A 301 -28.28 10.20 -12.41
C SER A 301 -27.73 8.83 -12.82
N ASP A 302 -26.44 8.60 -12.55
CA ASP A 302 -25.69 7.46 -13.10
C ASP A 302 -25.59 6.26 -12.14
N HIS A 303 -26.11 6.35 -10.89
CA HIS A 303 -25.93 5.32 -9.86
C HIS A 303 -26.36 3.89 -10.26
N LYS A 304 -27.20 3.74 -11.29
CA LYS A 304 -27.63 2.44 -11.82
C LYS A 304 -26.57 1.74 -12.67
N SER A 305 -25.64 2.48 -13.28
CA SER A 305 -24.50 1.93 -14.02
C SER A 305 -23.24 1.77 -13.15
N VAL A 306 -23.31 2.23 -11.89
CA VAL A 306 -22.24 2.17 -10.91
C VAL A 306 -22.47 1.05 -9.90
N THR A 307 -21.43 0.33 -9.53
CA THR A 307 -21.39 -0.53 -8.34
C THR A 307 -20.23 -0.09 -7.44
N VAL A 308 -20.45 -0.02 -6.12
CA VAL A 308 -19.43 0.30 -5.11
C VAL A 308 -19.46 -0.78 -4.04
N ARG A 309 -18.35 -1.50 -3.89
CA ARG A 309 -18.17 -2.63 -2.96
C ARG A 309 -17.27 -2.19 -1.83
N PHE A 310 -17.61 -2.53 -0.59
CA PHE A 310 -16.84 -2.09 0.57
C PHE A 310 -16.27 -3.27 1.36
N PHE A 311 -15.00 -3.14 1.74
CA PHE A 311 -14.28 -4.02 2.65
C PHE A 311 -13.62 -3.20 3.76
N ALA A 312 -13.86 -3.58 5.02
CA ALA A 312 -13.20 -3.01 6.19
C ALA A 312 -12.06 -3.92 6.68
N GLY A 313 -10.81 -3.52 6.53
CA GLY A 313 -9.65 -4.28 6.97
C GLY A 313 -8.34 -3.86 6.30
N GLU A 314 -7.28 -4.64 6.49
CA GLU A 314 -5.94 -4.33 5.97
C GLU A 314 -5.83 -4.57 4.46
N ALA A 315 -5.34 -3.56 3.72
CA ALA A 315 -5.24 -3.58 2.27
C ALA A 315 -4.40 -4.75 1.74
N LEU A 316 -3.25 -5.04 2.37
CA LEU A 316 -2.39 -6.15 1.95
C LEU A 316 -3.07 -7.51 2.14
N THR A 317 -3.78 -7.70 3.26
CA THR A 317 -4.56 -8.92 3.51
C THR A 317 -5.68 -9.07 2.48
N PHE A 318 -6.38 -7.97 2.17
CA PHE A 318 -7.46 -7.95 1.19
C PHE A 318 -6.97 -8.41 -0.18
N CYS A 319 -5.91 -7.76 -0.68
CA CYS A 319 -5.30 -8.08 -1.96
C CYS A 319 -4.80 -9.52 -2.05
N HIS A 320 -4.04 -10.00 -1.06
CA HIS A 320 -3.55 -11.38 -1.07
C HIS A 320 -4.67 -12.42 -0.99
N THR A 321 -5.79 -12.11 -0.32
CA THR A 321 -6.94 -13.02 -0.27
C THR A 321 -7.69 -13.04 -1.59
N MET A 322 -7.80 -11.92 -2.32
CA MET A 322 -8.33 -11.91 -3.69
C MET A 322 -7.46 -12.73 -4.64
N GLN A 323 -6.13 -12.58 -4.57
CA GLN A 323 -5.19 -13.43 -5.33
C GLN A 323 -5.38 -14.91 -5.00
N HIS A 324 -5.56 -15.24 -3.71
CA HIS A 324 -5.80 -16.61 -3.26
C HIS A 324 -7.12 -17.17 -3.80
N LEU A 325 -8.20 -16.38 -3.75
CA LEU A 325 -9.50 -16.74 -4.30
C LEU A 325 -9.41 -16.97 -5.81
N GLU A 326 -8.70 -16.10 -6.54
CA GLU A 326 -8.51 -16.26 -7.98
C GLU A 326 -7.80 -17.59 -8.31
N ALA A 327 -6.72 -17.89 -7.59
CA ALA A 327 -5.86 -19.06 -7.84
C ALA A 327 -6.45 -20.39 -7.35
N THR A 328 -7.16 -20.41 -6.22
CA THR A 328 -7.59 -21.66 -5.56
C THR A 328 -9.11 -21.85 -5.53
N LYS A 329 -9.88 -20.79 -5.83
CA LYS A 329 -11.33 -20.72 -5.62
C LYS A 329 -11.77 -20.84 -4.15
N GLU A 330 -10.84 -20.78 -3.20
CA GLU A 330 -11.14 -20.73 -1.77
C GLU A 330 -11.33 -19.27 -1.32
N THR A 331 -12.37 -18.99 -0.52
CA THR A 331 -12.71 -17.62 -0.09
C THR A 331 -11.80 -17.04 1.00
N SER A 332 -10.88 -17.84 1.56
CA SER A 332 -9.99 -17.41 2.63
C SER A 332 -8.56 -17.92 2.42
N ALA A 333 -7.59 -17.00 2.59
CA ALA A 333 -6.17 -17.31 2.66
C ALA A 333 -5.69 -17.67 4.09
N ASN A 334 -6.60 -17.79 5.06
CA ASN A 334 -6.31 -17.95 6.49
C ASN A 334 -5.44 -16.81 7.08
N LEU A 335 -5.57 -15.60 6.51
CA LEU A 335 -4.94 -14.37 6.96
C LEU A 335 -5.85 -13.64 7.94
N PHE A 336 -5.27 -12.93 8.91
CA PHE A 336 -6.04 -12.09 9.85
C PHE A 336 -6.44 -10.78 9.19
N ARG A 337 -7.68 -10.32 9.45
CA ARG A 337 -8.24 -9.10 8.86
C ARG A 337 -7.47 -7.84 9.24
N SER A 338 -7.03 -7.73 10.50
CA SER A 338 -6.37 -6.54 11.03
C SER A 338 -5.25 -6.83 12.03
N PHE A 339 -4.46 -5.79 12.35
CA PHE A 339 -3.30 -5.91 13.26
C PHE A 339 -3.66 -6.25 14.70
N TYR A 340 -4.88 -5.94 15.11
CA TYR A 340 -5.35 -5.98 16.49
C TYR A 340 -6.52 -6.94 16.69
N GLN A 341 -6.77 -7.83 15.72
CA GLN A 341 -7.84 -8.81 15.75
C GLN A 341 -7.36 -10.17 15.23
N PHE A 342 -7.79 -11.23 15.90
CA PHE A 342 -7.60 -12.63 15.57
C PHE A 342 -8.74 -13.19 14.71
N ASP A 343 -9.53 -12.34 14.05
CA ASP A 343 -10.52 -12.77 13.08
C ASP A 343 -9.87 -13.13 11.73
N ILE A 344 -10.17 -14.33 11.25
CA ILE A 344 -9.72 -14.77 9.93
C ILE A 344 -10.59 -14.11 8.87
N PHE A 345 -9.93 -13.50 7.89
CA PHE A 345 -10.62 -12.90 6.78
C PHE A 345 -11.10 -13.98 5.78
N SER A 346 -12.38 -13.90 5.41
CA SER A 346 -12.99 -14.66 4.32
C SER A 346 -13.90 -13.73 3.50
N LEU A 347 -13.85 -13.87 2.18
CA LEU A 347 -14.78 -13.27 1.22
C LEU A 347 -16.07 -14.08 1.16
N ASP A 348 -16.90 -14.00 2.21
CA ASP A 348 -18.16 -14.77 2.33
C ASP A 348 -19.37 -14.12 1.65
N GLY A 349 -19.18 -12.97 0.97
CA GLY A 349 -20.22 -12.31 0.20
C GLY A 349 -20.62 -13.11 -1.04
N GLU A 350 -21.91 -13.06 -1.40
CA GLU A 350 -22.45 -13.77 -2.59
C GLU A 350 -21.77 -13.34 -3.90
N ASP A 351 -21.26 -12.10 -3.96
CA ASP A 351 -20.56 -11.57 -5.13
C ASP A 351 -19.18 -12.22 -5.35
N TYR A 352 -18.63 -12.91 -4.35
CA TYR A 352 -17.35 -13.62 -4.39
C TYR A 352 -17.51 -15.16 -4.34
N ALA A 353 -18.74 -15.66 -4.40
CA ALA A 353 -18.99 -17.09 -4.58
C ALA A 353 -18.47 -17.59 -5.94
N LEU A 354 -18.48 -18.91 -6.18
CA LEU A 354 -17.98 -19.54 -7.42
C LEU A 354 -18.49 -18.91 -8.73
N ASN A 355 -19.73 -18.40 -8.74
CA ASN A 355 -20.37 -17.72 -9.87
C ASN A 355 -20.67 -16.25 -9.57
N GLY A 356 -19.94 -15.66 -8.63
CA GLY A 356 -20.06 -14.28 -8.22
C GLY A 356 -19.64 -13.31 -9.32
N VAL A 357 -20.14 -12.08 -9.25
CA VAL A 357 -19.90 -11.03 -10.25
C VAL A 357 -18.81 -10.02 -9.84
N ALA A 358 -18.23 -10.17 -8.64
CA ALA A 358 -17.20 -9.24 -8.18
C ALA A 358 -15.90 -9.41 -9.00
N PRO A 359 -15.24 -8.30 -9.39
CA PRO A 359 -13.96 -8.36 -10.08
C PRO A 359 -12.86 -8.88 -9.15
N LEU A 360 -11.96 -9.70 -9.71
CA LEU A 360 -10.67 -10.10 -9.10
C LEU A 360 -9.47 -9.51 -9.85
N ALA A 361 -9.71 -8.93 -11.03
CA ALA A 361 -8.72 -8.20 -11.82
C ALA A 361 -9.29 -6.83 -12.24
N PHE A 362 -8.48 -5.79 -12.11
CA PHE A 362 -8.91 -4.39 -12.17
C PHE A 362 -8.21 -3.65 -13.31
N ASP A 363 -8.95 -2.76 -13.97
CA ASP A 363 -8.39 -1.83 -14.96
C ASP A 363 -7.62 -0.72 -14.26
N VAL A 364 -8.08 -0.28 -13.08
CA VAL A 364 -7.38 0.74 -12.28
C VAL A 364 -7.22 0.28 -10.84
N ILE A 365 -6.03 0.45 -10.29
CA ILE A 365 -5.75 0.29 -8.86
C ILE A 365 -5.23 1.60 -8.32
N ASP A 366 -5.99 2.27 -7.46
CA ASP A 366 -5.52 3.45 -6.72
C ASP A 366 -5.16 3.02 -5.30
N THR A 367 -3.91 3.27 -4.92
CA THR A 367 -3.38 2.89 -3.60
C THR A 367 -3.33 4.05 -2.60
N SER A 368 -3.86 5.21 -2.96
CA SER A 368 -3.83 6.42 -2.15
C SER A 368 -2.39 6.69 -1.67
N ASN A 369 -2.23 7.20 -0.46
CA ASN A 369 -0.93 7.40 0.20
C ASN A 369 -0.43 6.19 1.02
N LEU A 370 -0.98 4.98 0.78
CA LEU A 370 -0.59 3.79 1.54
C LEU A 370 0.88 3.40 1.35
N ILE A 371 1.51 3.78 0.23
CA ILE A 371 2.92 3.51 -0.04
C ILE A 371 3.84 4.11 1.04
N ASP A 372 3.44 5.23 1.65
CA ASP A 372 4.19 5.92 2.69
C ASP A 372 4.32 5.09 3.97
N PHE A 373 3.32 4.26 4.24
CA PHE A 373 3.18 3.47 5.47
C PHE A 373 3.51 1.99 5.26
N LEU A 374 3.13 1.42 4.11
CA LEU A 374 3.28 0.00 3.80
C LEU A 374 4.57 -0.30 3.03
N GLY A 375 5.13 0.70 2.34
CA GLY A 375 6.29 0.55 1.46
C GLY A 375 5.92 0.04 0.07
N GLY A 376 6.69 0.46 -0.93
CA GLY A 376 6.48 0.13 -2.34
C GLY A 376 6.54 -1.38 -2.61
N ILE A 377 7.48 -2.11 -2.00
CA ILE A 377 7.62 -3.55 -2.24
C ILE A 377 6.36 -4.31 -1.78
N ASN A 378 5.93 -4.11 -0.52
CA ASN A 378 4.77 -4.82 0.04
C ASN A 378 3.49 -4.51 -0.74
N LEU A 379 3.32 -3.25 -1.11
CA LEU A 379 2.14 -2.79 -1.83
C LEU A 379 2.10 -3.41 -3.24
N PHE A 380 3.19 -3.36 -3.98
CA PHE A 380 3.22 -3.81 -5.38
C PHE A 380 3.18 -5.33 -5.55
N ILE A 381 3.72 -6.12 -4.61
CA ILE A 381 3.53 -7.58 -4.64
C ILE A 381 2.06 -7.96 -4.37
N ALA A 382 1.32 -7.12 -3.65
CA ALA A 382 -0.09 -7.32 -3.35
C ALA A 382 -1.00 -6.82 -4.47
N THR A 383 -0.65 -5.72 -5.14
CA THR A 383 -1.53 -5.08 -6.13
C THR A 383 -1.22 -5.43 -7.57
N SER A 384 0.05 -5.59 -7.95
CA SER A 384 0.41 -5.84 -9.36
C SER A 384 -0.22 -7.10 -9.97
N PRO A 385 -0.43 -8.22 -9.24
CA PRO A 385 -1.13 -9.38 -9.80
C PRO A 385 -2.61 -9.14 -10.08
N LEU A 386 -3.23 -8.17 -9.39
CA LEU A 386 -4.63 -7.82 -9.55
C LEU A 386 -4.86 -6.81 -10.69
N LEU A 387 -3.78 -6.30 -11.31
CA LEU A 387 -3.87 -5.38 -12.43
C LEU A 387 -4.10 -6.17 -13.73
N ARG A 388 -5.12 -5.78 -14.51
CA ARG A 388 -5.37 -6.39 -15.83
C ARG A 388 -4.17 -6.16 -16.75
N LYS A 389 -3.86 -7.18 -17.57
CA LYS A 389 -2.79 -7.15 -18.56
C LYS A 389 -3.23 -6.40 -19.84
N LYS A 390 -3.67 -5.15 -19.71
CA LYS A 390 -3.99 -4.24 -20.83
C LYS A 390 -3.05 -3.03 -20.78
N ALA A 391 -2.80 -2.40 -21.94
CA ALA A 391 -2.02 -1.17 -22.01
C ALA A 391 -2.73 0.03 -21.31
N SER A 392 -4.07 0.04 -21.33
CA SER A 392 -4.88 1.05 -20.64
C SER A 392 -4.91 0.87 -19.13
N SER A 393 -4.64 -0.32 -18.61
CA SER A 393 -4.71 -0.58 -17.17
C SER A 393 -3.59 0.12 -16.39
N THR A 394 -3.94 0.74 -15.26
CA THR A 394 -3.05 1.61 -14.49
C THR A 394 -3.09 1.32 -13.00
N LEU A 395 -1.92 1.28 -12.37
CA LEU A 395 -1.76 1.34 -10.92
C LEU A 395 -1.24 2.73 -10.53
N TYR A 396 -1.93 3.39 -9.60
CA TYR A 396 -1.56 4.68 -9.03
C TYR A 396 -1.06 4.53 -7.59
N ALA A 397 0.04 5.20 -7.29
CA ALA A 397 0.56 5.33 -5.93
C ALA A 397 0.88 6.80 -5.65
N GLU A 398 0.28 7.33 -4.59
CA GLU A 398 0.55 8.68 -4.10
C GLU A 398 1.51 8.62 -2.92
N SER A 399 2.42 9.58 -2.83
CA SER A 399 3.20 9.85 -1.64
C SER A 399 2.91 11.27 -1.20
N LEU A 400 2.65 11.44 0.09
CA LEU A 400 2.46 12.74 0.73
C LEU A 400 3.47 12.90 1.88
N VAL A 401 4.70 12.41 1.66
CA VAL A 401 5.79 12.42 2.64
C VAL A 401 6.46 13.79 2.72
N LYS A 402 7.17 13.95 3.84
CA LYS A 402 8.13 15.03 4.08
C LYS A 402 9.08 15.21 2.90
N TYR A 403 9.49 16.46 2.67
CA TYR A 403 10.38 16.95 1.61
C TYR A 403 11.46 15.94 1.25
N VAL A 404 11.56 15.65 -0.04
CA VAL A 404 12.68 14.92 -0.62
C VAL A 404 13.26 15.80 -1.74
N PRO A 405 14.58 16.04 -1.75
CA PRO A 405 15.20 16.96 -2.72
C PRO A 405 15.10 16.48 -4.18
N ASP A 406 14.84 15.19 -4.39
CA ASP A 406 14.79 14.53 -5.70
C ASP A 406 13.75 13.40 -5.67
N VAL A 407 12.99 13.25 -6.76
CA VAL A 407 12.03 12.15 -6.97
C VAL A 407 12.74 10.80 -6.96
N ASP A 408 13.97 10.72 -7.45
CA ASP A 408 14.75 9.48 -7.45
C ASP A 408 15.02 9.00 -6.02
N VAL A 409 15.42 9.93 -5.13
CA VAL A 409 15.65 9.64 -3.71
C VAL A 409 14.34 9.22 -3.02
N LEU A 410 13.21 9.80 -3.42
CA LEU A 410 11.90 9.43 -2.87
C LEU A 410 11.56 7.99 -3.27
N LEU A 411 11.72 7.65 -4.54
CA LEU A 411 11.42 6.32 -5.07
C LEU A 411 12.35 5.25 -4.49
N GLU A 412 13.64 5.55 -4.32
CA GLU A 412 14.59 4.67 -3.65
C GLU A 412 14.24 4.44 -2.17
N ASP A 413 13.73 5.45 -1.45
CA ASP A 413 13.26 5.30 -0.06
C ASP A 413 11.99 4.47 0.03
N LEU A 414 11.00 4.74 -0.82
CA LEU A 414 9.71 4.05 -0.82
C LEU A 414 9.87 2.56 -1.17
N PHE A 415 10.74 2.24 -2.13
CA PHE A 415 10.98 0.86 -2.57
C PHE A 415 12.16 0.19 -1.87
N ALA A 416 12.91 0.91 -1.03
CA ALA A 416 14.08 0.41 -0.32
C ALA A 416 15.11 -0.29 -1.24
N GLY A 417 15.56 0.43 -2.27
CA GLY A 417 16.65 -0.01 -3.15
C GLY A 417 16.69 0.73 -4.47
N HIS A 418 17.59 0.31 -5.36
CA HIS A 418 17.72 0.90 -6.69
C HIS A 418 16.42 0.71 -7.48
N PHE A 419 15.75 1.82 -7.74
CA PHE A 419 14.38 1.83 -8.21
C PHE A 419 14.17 1.13 -9.57
N PRO A 420 14.99 1.35 -10.61
CA PRO A 420 14.89 0.61 -11.87
C PRO A 420 14.95 -0.90 -11.68
N THR A 421 15.92 -1.39 -10.90
CA THR A 421 16.08 -2.83 -10.60
C THR A 421 14.80 -3.38 -9.97
N LEU A 422 14.24 -2.67 -9.00
CA LEU A 422 13.01 -3.08 -8.32
C LEU A 422 11.80 -3.06 -9.24
N SER A 423 11.66 -2.04 -10.11
CA SER A 423 10.58 -1.98 -11.10
C SER A 423 10.58 -3.18 -12.05
N ILE A 424 11.77 -3.58 -12.53
CA ILE A 424 11.97 -4.75 -13.41
C ILE A 424 11.64 -6.05 -12.68
N LEU A 425 12.09 -6.20 -11.44
CA LEU A 425 11.80 -7.38 -10.62
C LEU A 425 10.32 -7.48 -10.25
N LEU A 426 9.66 -6.35 -9.99
CA LEU A 426 8.24 -6.28 -9.66
C LEU A 426 7.33 -6.45 -10.89
N GLY A 427 7.84 -6.22 -12.10
CA GLY A 427 7.05 -6.33 -13.32
C GLY A 427 6.16 -5.13 -13.61
N VAL A 428 6.56 -3.95 -13.15
CA VAL A 428 5.79 -2.72 -13.32
C VAL A 428 6.63 -1.67 -14.01
N PHE A 429 5.98 -0.88 -14.86
CA PHE A 429 6.62 0.16 -15.66
C PHE A 429 6.20 1.54 -15.15
N PRO A 430 7.06 2.25 -14.39
CA PRO A 430 6.79 3.60 -13.93
C PRO A 430 6.94 4.60 -15.07
N ILE A 431 5.82 5.08 -15.62
CA ILE A 431 5.82 5.90 -16.84
C ILE A 431 6.62 7.19 -16.63
N GLN A 432 6.28 7.97 -15.60
CA GLN A 432 6.91 9.28 -15.38
C GLN A 432 8.41 9.18 -15.09
N TYR A 433 8.84 8.10 -14.42
CA TYR A 433 10.26 7.89 -14.14
C TYR A 433 11.05 7.68 -15.43
N TRP A 434 10.56 6.81 -16.32
CA TRP A 434 11.26 6.45 -17.55
C TRP A 434 11.22 7.55 -18.61
N THR A 435 10.08 8.22 -18.76
CA THR A 435 9.87 9.23 -19.82
C THR A 435 10.23 10.65 -19.41
N ASN A 436 10.41 10.90 -18.11
CA ASN A 436 10.55 12.24 -17.53
C ASN A 436 9.41 13.19 -17.96
N ALA A 437 8.21 12.64 -18.17
CA ALA A 437 7.01 13.36 -18.59
C ALA A 437 5.82 12.97 -17.72
N SER A 438 4.93 13.93 -17.47
CA SER A 438 3.70 13.76 -16.69
C SER A 438 2.54 14.41 -17.42
N ALA A 439 1.36 13.77 -17.38
CA ALA A 439 0.11 14.36 -17.88
C ALA A 439 -0.48 15.39 -16.89
N VAL A 440 0.08 15.51 -15.68
CA VAL A 440 -0.39 16.41 -14.62
C VAL A 440 0.70 17.41 -14.29
N ALA A 441 0.33 18.70 -14.24
CA ALA A 441 1.22 19.78 -13.83
C ALA A 441 1.62 19.63 -12.35
N ASN A 442 2.88 19.91 -12.05
CA ASN A 442 3.47 19.87 -10.71
C ASN A 442 4.02 21.24 -10.28
N SER A 443 3.55 22.32 -10.90
CA SER A 443 4.02 23.69 -10.67
C SER A 443 3.90 24.13 -9.21
N GLU A 444 2.87 23.68 -8.51
CA GLU A 444 2.63 24.04 -7.11
C GLU A 444 3.65 23.37 -6.20
N GLU A 445 4.00 22.12 -6.49
CA GLU A 445 5.02 21.42 -5.72
C GLU A 445 6.40 22.05 -5.97
N GLN A 446 6.68 22.53 -7.19
CA GLN A 446 7.88 23.34 -7.48
C GLN A 446 7.86 24.71 -6.76
N LEU A 447 6.72 25.40 -6.72
CA LEU A 447 6.57 26.63 -5.95
C LEU A 447 6.85 26.38 -4.46
N MET A 448 6.35 25.27 -3.92
CA MET A 448 6.59 24.86 -2.53
C MET A 448 8.07 24.55 -2.27
N LEU A 449 8.76 23.95 -3.25
CA LEU A 449 10.21 23.75 -3.21
C LEU A 449 10.96 25.08 -3.16
N ASP A 450 10.59 26.03 -4.01
CA ASP A 450 11.26 27.32 -4.10
C ASP A 450 11.05 28.16 -2.82
N LEU A 451 9.83 28.13 -2.26
CA LEU A 451 9.51 28.73 -0.97
C LEU A 451 10.28 28.09 0.18
N HIS A 452 10.48 26.76 0.15
CA HIS A 452 11.27 26.06 1.16
C HIS A 452 12.74 26.50 1.17
N LYS A 453 13.32 26.70 -0.03
CA LYS A 453 14.72 27.11 -0.21
C LYS A 453 14.95 28.60 0.07
N SER A 454 13.89 29.41 0.08
CA SER A 454 13.98 30.85 0.29
C SER A 454 14.30 31.22 1.77
N PRO A 455 15.12 32.26 2.02
CA PRO A 455 15.30 32.84 3.36
C PRO A 455 13.99 33.34 3.99
N THR A 456 12.99 33.71 3.17
CA THR A 456 11.66 34.11 3.65
C THR A 456 10.77 32.92 4.06
N GLY A 457 11.23 31.68 3.84
CA GLY A 457 10.53 30.44 4.15
C GLY A 457 10.56 30.02 5.63
N HIS A 458 11.29 30.72 6.50
CA HIS A 458 11.51 30.36 7.92
C HIS A 458 10.23 30.30 8.80
N GLY A 459 9.05 30.62 8.27
CA GLY A 459 7.74 30.47 8.92
C GLY A 459 6.72 29.60 8.17
N LEU A 460 7.10 28.95 7.07
CA LEU A 460 6.21 28.14 6.24
C LEU A 460 6.47 26.65 6.48
N ASN A 461 5.39 25.86 6.56
CA ASN A 461 5.49 24.41 6.57
C ASN A 461 5.30 23.89 5.13
N THR A 462 6.40 23.80 4.40
CA THR A 462 6.48 23.25 3.03
C THR A 462 6.85 21.76 3.02
N ARG A 463 6.76 21.08 4.16
CA ARG A 463 7.30 19.73 4.29
C ARG A 463 6.54 18.69 3.46
N ASN A 464 5.25 18.81 3.21
CA ASN A 464 4.50 17.74 2.57
C ASN A 464 4.46 17.93 1.05
N MET A 465 5.40 17.28 0.35
CA MET A 465 5.38 17.25 -1.11
C MET A 465 4.46 16.14 -1.60
N TYR A 466 3.60 16.49 -2.54
CA TYR A 466 2.71 15.53 -3.18
C TYR A 466 3.36 14.96 -4.44
N ASN A 467 3.38 13.64 -4.54
CA ASN A 467 3.82 12.94 -5.74
C ASN A 467 2.83 11.82 -6.07
N ARG A 468 2.27 11.82 -7.28
CA ARG A 468 1.42 10.75 -7.78
C ARG A 468 2.11 10.07 -8.95
N THR A 469 2.47 8.81 -8.76
CA THR A 469 3.15 7.99 -9.77
C THR A 469 2.17 7.07 -10.47
N LEU A 470 2.39 6.89 -11.78
CA LEU A 470 1.58 6.07 -12.68
C LEU A 470 2.40 4.87 -13.12
N TRP A 471 1.80 3.70 -12.97
CA TRP A 471 2.45 2.42 -13.22
C TRP A 471 1.64 1.59 -14.17
N LYS A 472 2.28 1.11 -15.22
CA LYS A 472 1.69 0.17 -16.17
C LYS A 472 2.23 -1.22 -15.93
N TYR A 473 1.49 -2.22 -16.40
CA TYR A 473 2.05 -3.57 -16.49
C TYR A 473 3.30 -3.55 -17.39
N GLN A 474 4.39 -4.18 -16.93
CA GLN A 474 5.64 -4.17 -17.68
C GLN A 474 5.54 -5.12 -18.88
N SER A 475 5.70 -4.55 -20.07
CA SER A 475 5.98 -5.29 -21.30
C SER A 475 7.29 -6.06 -21.13
N PRO A 476 7.44 -7.28 -21.65
CA PRO A 476 6.85 -7.71 -22.90
C PRO A 476 5.44 -8.28 -22.77
N ILE A 477 4.44 -7.57 -23.30
CA ILE A 477 3.33 -8.25 -23.97
C ILE A 477 3.92 -8.60 -25.33
N TRP A 478 4.56 -9.77 -25.42
CA TRP A 478 4.94 -10.30 -26.71
C TRP A 478 3.62 -10.45 -27.48
N LEU A 479 3.33 -9.55 -28.42
CA LEU A 479 2.32 -9.85 -29.42
C LEU A 479 2.80 -11.15 -30.06
N ASP A 480 1.97 -12.19 -30.00
CA ASP A 480 2.23 -13.46 -30.67
C ASP A 480 2.56 -13.15 -32.13
N SER A 481 3.85 -13.07 -32.45
CA SER A 481 4.30 -13.09 -33.83
C SER A 481 4.00 -14.50 -34.31
N PRO A 482 3.22 -14.70 -35.38
CA PRO A 482 2.84 -16.03 -35.87
C PRO A 482 4.05 -16.96 -36.13
N GLU A 483 5.24 -16.37 -36.30
CA GLU A 483 6.48 -17.04 -36.72
C GLU A 483 7.50 -17.27 -35.58
N GLY A 484 7.25 -16.80 -34.35
CA GLY A 484 8.27 -16.76 -33.28
C GLY A 484 7.75 -17.11 -31.89
N SER A 485 8.63 -17.69 -31.06
CA SER A 485 8.40 -17.95 -29.63
C SER A 485 9.32 -17.06 -28.79
N SER A 486 8.88 -16.68 -27.59
CA SER A 486 9.72 -15.93 -26.64
C SER A 486 9.49 -16.43 -25.21
N CYS A 487 10.52 -16.29 -24.38
CA CYS A 487 10.37 -16.49 -22.95
C CYS A 487 9.78 -15.22 -22.31
N PRO A 488 8.66 -15.30 -21.57
CA PRO A 488 8.08 -14.14 -20.91
C PRO A 488 8.88 -13.68 -19.68
N LEU A 489 9.81 -14.51 -19.18
CA LEU A 489 10.58 -14.26 -17.96
C LEU A 489 12.03 -13.90 -18.25
N ILE A 490 12.63 -13.11 -17.36
CA ILE A 490 14.03 -12.71 -17.43
C ILE A 490 14.90 -13.79 -16.78
N LYS A 491 15.93 -14.23 -17.49
CA LYS A 491 16.95 -15.17 -17.00
C LYS A 491 18.02 -14.43 -16.18
N PHE A 492 18.47 -15.04 -15.09
CA PHE A 492 19.57 -14.54 -14.27
C PHE A 492 20.60 -15.64 -14.01
N GLU A 493 21.86 -15.23 -13.91
CA GLU A 493 22.90 -16.07 -13.31
C GLU A 493 22.66 -16.16 -11.79
N PRO A 494 22.73 -17.37 -11.18
CA PRO A 494 22.24 -17.57 -9.83
C PRO A 494 22.90 -16.70 -8.76
N ASP A 495 24.23 -16.55 -8.81
CA ASP A 495 25.00 -15.78 -7.85
C ASP A 495 24.79 -14.27 -8.03
N ASN A 496 24.59 -13.82 -9.28
CA ASN A 496 24.31 -12.43 -9.59
C ASN A 496 22.93 -12.01 -9.08
N LEU A 497 21.91 -12.86 -9.23
CA LEU A 497 20.59 -12.61 -8.64
C LEU A 497 20.67 -12.56 -7.11
N ALA A 498 21.43 -13.46 -6.49
CA ALA A 498 21.65 -13.45 -5.04
C ALA A 498 22.26 -12.13 -4.55
N LEU A 499 23.24 -11.57 -5.28
CA LEU A 499 23.85 -10.28 -4.95
C LEU A 499 22.86 -9.12 -5.03
N VAL A 500 22.03 -9.07 -6.07
CA VAL A 500 20.99 -8.05 -6.23
C VAL A 500 19.97 -8.13 -5.07
N LEU A 501 19.47 -9.34 -4.78
CA LEU A 501 18.53 -9.57 -3.69
C LEU A 501 19.13 -9.22 -2.32
N PHE A 502 20.44 -9.46 -2.12
CA PHE A 502 21.16 -9.05 -0.92
C PHE A 502 21.29 -7.53 -0.82
N GLY A 503 21.53 -6.82 -1.93
CA GLY A 503 21.52 -5.36 -1.97
C GLY A 503 20.18 -4.77 -1.51
N ILE A 504 19.07 -5.34 -1.99
CA ILE A 504 17.71 -4.97 -1.59
C ILE A 504 17.49 -5.28 -0.09
N TYR A 505 17.92 -6.46 0.39
CA TYR A 505 17.82 -6.83 1.81
C TYR A 505 18.47 -5.79 2.72
N LEU A 506 19.70 -5.36 2.42
CA LEU A 506 20.39 -4.35 3.21
C LEU A 506 19.63 -3.00 3.26
N LYS A 507 19.01 -2.62 2.15
CA LYS A 507 18.25 -1.36 2.06
C LYS A 507 16.89 -1.44 2.76
N MET A 508 16.20 -2.57 2.69
CA MET A 508 14.93 -2.81 3.41
C MET A 508 15.06 -2.63 4.93
N PHE A 509 16.25 -2.89 5.46
CA PHE A 509 16.54 -2.90 6.90
C PHE A 509 17.62 -1.89 7.30
N MET A 510 17.84 -0.85 6.49
CA MET A 510 18.87 0.17 6.70
C MET A 510 18.74 0.89 8.06
N ASN A 511 17.56 0.88 8.68
CA ASN A 511 17.35 1.37 10.04
C ASN A 511 18.12 0.58 11.12
N GLU A 512 18.65 -0.60 10.80
CA GLU A 512 19.47 -1.45 11.67
C GLU A 512 20.98 -1.13 11.56
N ASP A 513 21.38 -0.25 10.62
CA ASP A 513 22.75 0.26 10.52
C ASP A 513 22.97 1.42 11.53
N VAL A 514 23.23 1.03 12.78
CA VAL A 514 23.45 1.96 13.89
C VAL A 514 24.63 2.90 13.62
N LYS A 515 25.67 2.45 12.90
CA LYS A 515 26.86 3.25 12.61
C LYS A 515 26.52 4.41 11.68
N LEU A 516 25.78 4.13 10.60
CA LEU A 516 25.30 5.15 9.67
C LEU A 516 24.41 6.19 10.37
N ILE A 517 23.54 5.73 11.26
CA ILE A 517 22.61 6.60 11.99
C ILE A 517 23.35 7.52 12.96
N LEU A 518 24.33 7.01 13.70
CA LEU A 518 25.11 7.81 14.66
C LEU A 518 26.09 8.77 13.98
N ALA A 519 26.58 8.44 12.78
CA ALA A 519 27.52 9.29 12.04
C ALA A 519 26.88 10.57 11.46
N ASN A 520 25.57 10.60 11.24
CA ASN A 520 24.87 11.70 10.56
C ASN A 520 23.62 12.20 11.31
N PRO A 521 23.69 12.60 12.59
CA PRO A 521 22.51 12.85 13.42
C PRO A 521 21.79 14.13 12.99
N ASN A 522 20.88 14.01 12.02
CA ASN A 522 19.93 15.05 11.67
C ASN A 522 18.49 14.57 11.97
N ARG A 523 17.60 15.53 12.26
CA ARG A 523 16.21 15.22 12.68
C ARG A 523 15.41 14.48 11.61
N GLU A 524 15.67 14.76 10.34
CA GLU A 524 14.96 14.17 9.20
C GLU A 524 15.33 12.71 9.01
N MET A 525 16.62 12.39 9.09
CA MET A 525 17.17 11.04 9.03
C MET A 525 16.71 10.19 10.22
N ILE A 526 16.65 10.77 11.43
CA ILE A 526 16.07 10.10 12.61
C ILE A 526 14.63 9.71 12.34
N GLN A 527 13.82 10.63 11.79
CA GLN A 527 12.41 10.37 11.49
C GLN A 527 12.25 9.32 10.38
N ARG A 528 13.01 9.44 9.29
CA ARG A 528 13.01 8.49 8.17
C ARG A 528 13.32 7.07 8.64
N ASN A 529 14.41 6.91 9.40
CA ASN A 529 14.82 5.59 9.93
C ASN A 529 13.97 5.11 11.12
N SER A 530 13.00 5.91 11.59
CA SER A 530 12.06 5.49 12.63
C SER A 530 10.74 4.95 12.08
N CYS A 531 10.43 5.20 10.81
CA CYS A 531 9.24 4.68 10.15
C CYS A 531 9.60 3.42 9.34
N ILE A 532 9.62 2.26 10.00
CA ILE A 532 9.89 1.00 9.32
C ILE A 532 8.66 0.54 8.53
N ARG A 533 8.90 0.07 7.30
CA ARG A 533 7.85 -0.43 6.39
C ARG A 533 7.94 -1.94 6.19
N TYR A 534 9.07 -2.53 6.55
CA TYR A 534 9.43 -3.91 6.24
C TYR A 534 9.88 -4.68 7.49
N HIS A 535 9.57 -5.97 7.52
CA HIS A 535 10.14 -6.98 8.43
C HIS A 535 10.66 -8.18 7.61
N ARG A 536 11.30 -9.19 8.22
CA ARG A 536 11.85 -10.33 7.44
C ARG A 536 10.78 -11.14 6.72
N GLY A 537 9.54 -11.16 7.24
CA GLY A 537 8.39 -11.72 6.52
C GLY A 537 7.95 -10.91 5.27
N SER A 538 8.36 -9.66 5.13
CA SER A 538 8.13 -8.84 3.91
C SER A 538 9.11 -9.28 2.84
N PHE A 539 10.38 -9.42 3.21
CA PHE A 539 11.43 -9.91 2.32
C PHE A 539 11.16 -11.34 1.85
N ALA A 540 10.73 -12.24 2.73
CA ALA A 540 10.37 -13.61 2.32
C ALA A 540 9.21 -13.64 1.30
N ARG A 541 8.20 -12.75 1.46
CA ARG A 541 7.11 -12.59 0.48
C ARG A 541 7.62 -12.03 -0.85
N PHE A 542 8.50 -11.03 -0.81
CA PHE A 542 9.17 -10.52 -1.99
C PHE A 542 9.93 -11.63 -2.73
N LEU A 543 10.72 -12.45 -2.02
CA LEU A 543 11.42 -13.59 -2.62
C LEU A 543 10.46 -14.62 -3.23
N SER A 544 9.36 -14.92 -2.54
CA SER A 544 8.30 -15.81 -3.08
C SER A 544 7.71 -15.26 -4.38
N PHE A 545 7.51 -13.95 -4.45
CA PHE A 545 7.03 -13.27 -5.65
C PHE A 545 8.07 -13.36 -6.78
N ILE A 546 9.33 -13.02 -6.51
CA ILE A 546 10.43 -13.08 -7.50
C ILE A 546 10.66 -14.49 -8.02
N LYS A 547 10.61 -15.51 -7.16
CA LYS A 547 10.75 -16.93 -7.56
C LYS A 547 9.80 -17.33 -8.70
N SER A 548 8.62 -16.72 -8.77
CA SER A 548 7.62 -16.99 -9.82
C SER A 548 7.79 -16.16 -11.09
N ARG A 549 8.77 -15.24 -11.13
CA ARG A 549 8.92 -14.22 -12.17
C ARG A 549 10.28 -14.20 -12.87
N VAL A 550 11.20 -15.04 -12.45
CA VAL A 550 12.56 -15.09 -13.02
C VAL A 550 12.95 -16.52 -13.33
N ILE A 551 13.89 -16.68 -14.25
CA ILE A 551 14.51 -17.97 -14.54
C ILE A 551 15.92 -17.96 -13.95
N ALA A 552 16.13 -18.76 -12.91
CA ALA A 552 17.42 -18.99 -12.29
C ALA A 552 17.41 -20.36 -11.59
N ASP A 553 18.59 -20.93 -11.35
CA ASP A 553 18.73 -22.01 -10.37
C ASP A 553 18.44 -21.44 -8.98
N TRP A 554 17.17 -21.57 -8.57
CA TRP A 554 16.68 -20.95 -7.35
C TRP A 554 17.37 -21.50 -6.11
N ASP A 555 17.68 -22.80 -6.09
CA ASP A 555 18.31 -23.45 -4.94
C ASP A 555 19.73 -22.93 -4.74
N ARG A 556 20.49 -22.74 -5.83
CA ARG A 556 21.78 -22.04 -5.77
C ARG A 556 21.62 -20.58 -5.37
N THR A 557 20.70 -19.83 -6.00
CA THR A 557 20.47 -18.41 -5.68
C THR A 557 20.16 -18.20 -4.20
N ILE A 558 19.23 -18.98 -3.63
CA ILE A 558 18.80 -18.80 -2.25
C ILE A 558 19.89 -19.22 -1.27
N SER A 559 20.65 -20.26 -1.56
CA SER A 559 21.80 -20.71 -0.75
C SER A 559 22.91 -19.65 -0.72
N THR A 560 23.24 -19.06 -1.87
CA THR A 560 24.21 -17.96 -1.97
C THR A 560 23.70 -16.72 -1.21
N LEU A 561 22.42 -16.36 -1.37
CA LEU A 561 21.80 -15.22 -0.68
C LEU A 561 21.84 -15.40 0.85
N ILE A 562 21.45 -16.56 1.35
CA ILE A 562 21.50 -16.88 2.79
C ILE A 562 22.92 -16.73 3.32
N THR A 563 23.91 -17.29 2.62
CA THR A 563 25.33 -17.17 3.00
C THR A 563 25.77 -15.71 3.10
N LEU A 564 25.31 -14.84 2.19
CA LEU A 564 25.60 -13.41 2.24
C LEU A 564 24.95 -12.73 3.45
N ILE A 565 23.70 -13.09 3.77
CA ILE A 565 22.96 -12.54 4.91
C ILE A 565 23.59 -12.98 6.25
N GLU A 566 23.96 -14.24 6.41
CA GLU A 566 24.59 -14.74 7.64
C GLU A 566 25.96 -14.11 7.91
N LYS A 567 26.71 -13.82 6.85
CA LYS A 567 28.03 -13.17 6.92
C LYS A 567 27.94 -11.65 7.05
N ASP A 568 26.73 -11.08 6.99
CA ASP A 568 26.54 -9.64 7.10
C ASP A 568 27.03 -9.11 8.46
N LYS A 569 27.63 -7.93 8.41
CA LYS A 569 28.09 -7.17 9.58
C LYS A 569 27.63 -5.71 9.54
N ILE A 570 26.85 -5.32 8.52
CA ILE A 570 26.32 -3.97 8.36
C ILE A 570 25.11 -3.79 9.27
N LEU A 571 24.15 -4.72 9.22
CA LEU A 571 22.94 -4.66 10.03
C LEU A 571 23.21 -5.24 11.42
N VAL A 572 23.53 -4.35 12.38
CA VAL A 572 24.04 -4.73 13.72
C VAL A 572 23.10 -5.69 14.47
N VAL A 573 21.79 -5.49 14.35
CA VAL A 573 20.76 -6.33 15.01
C VAL A 573 20.17 -7.39 14.07
N GLY A 574 20.61 -7.45 12.81
CA GLY A 574 20.02 -8.30 11.78
C GLY A 574 20.12 -9.79 12.09
N GLN A 575 21.18 -10.21 12.80
CA GLN A 575 21.38 -11.60 13.22
C GLN A 575 20.27 -12.11 14.15
N ASN A 576 19.69 -11.24 14.98
CA ASN A 576 18.61 -11.61 15.89
C ASN A 576 17.30 -11.98 15.16
N PHE A 577 17.16 -11.61 13.88
CA PHE A 577 15.98 -11.90 13.06
C PHE A 577 16.17 -13.11 12.13
N LEU A 578 17.29 -13.84 12.19
CA LEU A 578 17.54 -14.99 11.29
C LEU A 578 16.51 -16.10 11.48
N HIS A 579 16.15 -16.44 12.73
CA HIS A 579 15.11 -17.45 12.98
C HIS A 579 13.74 -17.03 12.43
N GLU A 580 13.39 -15.74 12.48
CA GLU A 580 12.20 -15.24 11.80
C GLU A 580 12.32 -15.41 10.28
N LEU A 581 13.44 -14.98 9.68
CA LEU A 581 13.66 -15.09 8.24
C LEU A 581 13.49 -16.54 7.76
N TYR A 582 14.16 -17.50 8.40
CA TYR A 582 14.04 -18.92 8.07
C TYR A 582 12.62 -19.44 8.24
N SER A 583 11.93 -19.05 9.32
CA SER A 583 10.52 -19.44 9.54
C SER A 583 9.62 -18.93 8.42
N GLN A 584 9.78 -17.67 8.01
CA GLN A 584 8.97 -17.07 6.94
C GLN A 584 9.29 -17.65 5.56
N LEU A 585 10.56 -17.96 5.27
CA LEU A 585 10.97 -18.64 4.04
C LEU A 585 10.35 -20.04 3.96
N HIS A 586 10.34 -20.77 5.07
CA HIS A 586 9.75 -22.11 5.16
C HIS A 586 8.23 -22.07 4.98
N ILE A 587 7.53 -21.18 5.71
CA ILE A 587 6.07 -21.00 5.59
C ILE A 587 5.64 -20.71 4.15
N LEU A 588 6.44 -19.94 3.40
CA LEU A 588 6.14 -19.54 2.02
C LEU A 588 6.68 -20.53 0.97
N GLY A 589 7.33 -21.62 1.36
CA GLY A 589 7.93 -22.58 0.42
C GLY A 589 9.02 -21.99 -0.47
N VAL A 590 9.66 -20.91 0.00
CA VAL A 590 10.76 -20.25 -0.72
C VAL A 590 12.06 -21.02 -0.51
N TYR A 591 12.32 -21.40 0.74
CA TYR A 591 13.46 -22.18 1.21
C TYR A 591 13.12 -22.83 2.55
N SER A 592 13.60 -24.05 2.77
CA SER A 592 13.51 -24.73 4.07
C SER A 592 14.91 -25.14 4.51
N ASP A 593 15.33 -24.64 5.66
CA ASP A 593 16.62 -24.99 6.24
C ASP A 593 16.66 -26.49 6.60
N PRO A 594 17.74 -27.22 6.29
CA PRO A 594 17.88 -28.63 6.65
C PRO A 594 17.71 -28.93 8.15
N ALA A 595 17.97 -27.95 9.03
CA ALA A 595 17.74 -28.08 10.46
C ALA A 595 16.26 -28.27 10.82
N PHE A 596 15.31 -27.82 9.98
CA PHE A 596 13.89 -28.10 10.18
C PHE A 596 13.55 -29.59 10.00
N ALA A 597 14.25 -30.27 9.09
CA ALA A 597 14.05 -31.69 8.81
C ALA A 597 14.77 -32.62 9.81
N LYS A 598 15.64 -32.07 10.66
CA LYS A 598 16.44 -32.87 11.61
C LYS A 598 15.58 -33.30 12.79
N GLU A 599 15.53 -34.60 13.08
CA GLU A 599 14.86 -35.09 14.28
C GLU A 599 15.57 -34.54 15.54
N LEU A 600 14.80 -33.82 16.36
CA LEU A 600 15.29 -33.23 17.60
C LEU A 600 15.24 -34.29 18.71
N LYS A 601 16.35 -34.46 19.42
CA LYS A 601 16.42 -35.29 20.64
C LYS A 601 16.16 -34.41 21.85
N TYR A 602 15.11 -34.72 22.60
CA TYR A 602 14.73 -34.00 23.82
C TYR A 602 13.91 -34.92 24.73
N ASP A 603 13.75 -34.52 25.99
CA ASP A 603 12.94 -35.26 26.95
C ASP A 603 11.45 -35.14 26.63
N ARG A 604 10.79 -36.29 26.38
CA ARG A 604 9.37 -36.40 26.06
C ARG A 604 8.52 -36.78 27.29
N THR A 605 9.12 -36.94 28.47
CA THR A 605 8.43 -37.37 29.70
C THR A 605 7.75 -36.22 30.47
N THR A 606 7.72 -35.03 29.87
CA THR A 606 7.14 -33.82 30.47
C THR A 606 5.63 -33.75 30.28
N ASN A 607 4.98 -32.76 30.90
CA ASN A 607 3.54 -32.51 30.76
C ASN A 607 3.21 -31.32 29.83
N ASP A 608 4.14 -30.95 28.94
CA ASP A 608 4.02 -29.79 28.04
C ASP A 608 4.14 -30.18 26.56
N PHE A 609 4.38 -29.20 25.68
CA PHE A 609 4.46 -29.42 24.23
C PHE A 609 5.55 -30.43 23.80
N ARG A 610 6.52 -30.75 24.67
CA ARG A 610 7.53 -31.78 24.42
C ARG A 610 6.94 -33.21 24.50
N ALA A 611 5.77 -33.39 25.09
CA ALA A 611 5.09 -34.68 25.12
C ALA A 611 4.31 -35.01 23.84
N TRP A 612 4.21 -34.07 22.88
CA TRP A 612 3.48 -34.30 21.63
C TRP A 612 4.09 -35.45 20.82
N LYS A 613 3.22 -36.32 20.28
CA LYS A 613 3.60 -37.45 19.42
C LYS A 613 4.35 -36.97 18.18
N LYS A 614 3.85 -35.88 17.58
CA LYS A 614 4.50 -35.22 16.44
C LYS A 614 4.60 -33.71 16.69
N LEU A 615 5.78 -33.28 17.11
CA LEU A 615 6.15 -31.87 17.20
C LEU A 615 6.35 -31.32 15.77
N PRO A 616 5.61 -30.27 15.35
CA PRO A 616 5.84 -29.64 14.06
C PRO A 616 7.18 -28.88 14.03
N GLU A 617 7.67 -28.57 12.83
CA GLU A 617 8.93 -27.82 12.62
C GLU A 617 8.81 -26.37 13.15
N LEU A 618 7.60 -25.80 13.04
CA LEU A 618 7.24 -24.50 13.56
C LEU A 618 6.07 -24.61 14.55
N VAL A 619 6.09 -23.81 15.61
CA VAL A 619 5.00 -23.66 16.57
C VAL A 619 4.64 -22.19 16.76
N SER A 620 3.42 -21.94 17.22
CA SER A 620 2.96 -20.63 17.62
C SER A 620 3.17 -20.44 19.11
N ILE A 621 3.81 -19.33 19.49
CA ILE A 621 3.82 -18.84 20.86
C ILE A 621 2.73 -17.79 20.99
N THR A 622 1.94 -17.90 22.05
CA THR A 622 0.95 -16.89 22.45
C THR A 622 1.27 -16.46 23.87
N VAL A 623 1.46 -15.15 24.05
CA VAL A 623 1.81 -14.57 25.36
C VAL A 623 0.72 -13.60 25.79
N GLU A 624 0.25 -13.77 27.02
CA GLU A 624 -0.65 -12.84 27.70
C GLU A 624 0.17 -11.77 28.40
N ILE A 625 -0.02 -10.50 28.01
CA ILE A 625 0.68 -9.36 28.57
C ILE A 625 -0.25 -8.64 29.55
N PRO A 626 0.07 -8.64 30.86
CA PRO A 626 -0.78 -8.02 31.87
C PRO A 626 -1.00 -6.52 31.62
N ARG A 627 -2.23 -6.05 31.85
CA ARG A 627 -2.63 -4.64 31.63
C ARG A 627 -1.71 -3.63 32.32
N ALA A 628 -1.22 -3.97 33.52
CA ALA A 628 -0.32 -3.11 34.30
C ALA A 628 0.97 -2.77 33.55
N LYS A 629 1.50 -3.69 32.74
CA LYS A 629 2.73 -3.49 31.95
C LYS A 629 2.52 -2.52 30.79
N LEU A 630 1.30 -2.44 30.26
CA LEU A 630 0.95 -1.52 29.17
C LEU A 630 0.82 -0.07 29.64
N SER A 631 0.81 0.18 30.96
CA SER A 631 0.67 1.53 31.51
C SER A 631 1.80 2.48 31.10
N ILE A 632 2.96 1.94 30.67
CA ILE A 632 4.05 2.72 30.12
C ILE A 632 3.61 3.53 28.89
N PHE A 633 2.78 2.95 28.02
CA PHE A 633 2.33 3.63 26.81
C PHE A 633 1.25 4.66 27.09
N THR A 634 0.40 4.41 28.09
CA THR A 634 -0.70 5.33 28.44
C THR A 634 -0.23 6.52 29.29
N LYS A 635 0.92 6.41 29.97
CA LYS A 635 1.50 7.47 30.81
C LYS A 635 2.36 8.46 30.02
N ILE A 636 2.89 8.05 28.88
CA ILE A 636 3.70 8.93 28.02
C ILE A 636 2.77 9.91 27.29
N PRO A 637 3.08 11.22 27.28
CA PRO A 637 2.32 12.18 26.49
C PRO A 637 2.24 11.75 25.02
N ARG A 638 1.04 11.80 24.42
CA ARG A 638 0.77 11.33 23.04
C ARG A 638 1.79 11.86 22.03
N VAL A 639 2.16 13.12 22.22
CA VAL A 639 3.16 13.86 21.46
C VAL A 639 4.54 13.17 21.41
N LYS A 640 4.95 12.54 22.52
CA LYS A 640 6.26 11.89 22.66
C LYS A 640 6.24 10.41 22.32
N LEU A 641 5.05 9.81 22.21
CA LEU A 641 4.88 8.37 21.99
C LEU A 641 5.43 7.93 20.62
N GLY A 642 5.30 8.77 19.60
CA GLY A 642 5.67 8.41 18.22
C GLY A 642 4.81 7.26 17.69
N LYS A 643 5.39 6.44 16.80
CA LYS A 643 4.79 5.20 16.27
C LYS A 643 5.77 4.03 16.49
N PRO A 644 5.92 3.52 17.72
CA PRO A 644 6.80 2.39 17.97
C PRO A 644 6.18 1.11 17.39
N TYR A 645 7.01 0.15 17.00
CA TYR A 645 6.57 -1.12 16.43
C TYR A 645 6.81 -2.25 17.42
N MET A 646 6.02 -3.33 17.31
CA MET A 646 6.01 -4.42 18.28
C MET A 646 6.65 -5.69 17.73
N ASN A 647 7.49 -6.32 18.56
CA ASN A 647 8.09 -7.62 18.26
C ASN A 647 7.86 -8.61 19.41
N GLY A 648 7.70 -9.88 19.06
CA GLY A 648 7.91 -10.99 19.99
C GLY A 648 9.40 -11.29 20.13
N PHE A 649 9.79 -11.94 21.22
CA PHE A 649 11.15 -12.47 21.37
C PHE A 649 11.15 -13.84 22.04
N VAL A 650 12.23 -14.58 21.76
CA VAL A 650 12.65 -15.79 22.48
C VAL A 650 14.12 -15.59 22.82
N GLN A 651 14.51 -15.80 24.08
CA GLN A 651 15.90 -15.64 24.49
C GLN A 651 16.28 -16.69 25.54
N SER A 652 17.52 -17.18 25.47
CA SER A 652 18.12 -17.98 26.55
C SER A 652 18.99 -17.09 27.42
N LYS A 653 18.74 -17.11 28.73
CA LYS A 653 19.59 -16.45 29.73
C LYS A 653 20.94 -17.16 29.91
N GLN A 654 21.00 -18.45 29.61
CA GLN A 654 22.17 -19.30 29.87
C GLN A 654 23.17 -19.25 28.72
N MET A 655 22.69 -19.42 27.48
CA MET A 655 23.52 -19.41 26.28
C MET A 655 23.72 -17.99 25.68
N VAL A 656 23.09 -16.98 26.28
CA VAL A 656 23.22 -15.56 25.91
C VAL A 656 22.95 -15.33 24.42
N TRP A 657 21.78 -15.81 23.96
CA TRP A 657 21.28 -15.52 22.62
C TRP A 657 19.84 -15.01 22.70
N GLN A 658 19.47 -14.19 21.72
CA GLN A 658 18.13 -13.63 21.57
C GLN A 658 17.69 -13.76 20.12
N SER A 659 16.41 -14.08 19.93
CA SER A 659 15.76 -14.10 18.63
C SER A 659 14.51 -13.23 18.67
N LEU A 660 14.39 -12.36 17.67
CA LEU A 660 13.32 -11.38 17.54
C LEU A 660 12.39 -11.79 16.40
N PHE A 661 11.09 -11.56 16.61
CA PHE A 661 10.02 -11.90 15.68
C PHE A 661 9.11 -10.67 15.51
N ALA A 662 9.23 -9.96 14.40
CA ALA A 662 8.41 -8.81 14.03
C ALA A 662 7.10 -9.20 13.32
N VAL A 663 6.97 -10.43 12.81
CA VAL A 663 5.74 -10.95 12.21
C VAL A 663 4.82 -11.44 13.34
N VAL A 664 4.14 -10.48 13.95
CA VAL A 664 3.27 -10.70 15.11
C VAL A 664 1.79 -10.48 14.77
N GLN A 665 0.91 -11.11 15.55
CA GLN A 665 -0.51 -10.79 15.64
C GLN A 665 -0.82 -10.27 17.04
N LEU A 666 -1.56 -9.17 17.13
CA LEU A 666 -1.99 -8.59 18.39
C LEU A 666 -3.51 -8.69 18.53
N GLY A 667 -3.98 -8.61 19.76
CA GLY A 667 -5.39 -8.42 20.09
C GLY A 667 -5.59 -8.35 21.59
N PHE A 668 -6.62 -7.63 22.02
CA PHE A 668 -7.01 -7.63 23.44
C PHE A 668 -8.06 -8.71 23.65
N GLY A 669 -8.00 -9.41 24.78
CA GLY A 669 -8.99 -10.44 25.06
C GLY A 669 -8.59 -11.45 26.11
N ARG A 670 -9.34 -12.55 26.15
CA ARG A 670 -9.09 -13.68 27.03
C ARG A 670 -8.69 -14.91 26.20
N ILE A 671 -7.68 -15.61 26.66
CA ILE A 671 -7.25 -16.88 26.10
C ILE A 671 -8.14 -18.02 26.64
N ILE A 672 -8.57 -18.90 25.73
CA ILE A 672 -9.27 -20.15 26.01
C ILE A 672 -8.43 -21.28 25.41
N ALA A 673 -7.90 -22.13 26.28
CA ALA A 673 -7.19 -23.35 25.89
C ALA A 673 -8.18 -24.51 25.73
N SER A 674 -7.94 -25.35 24.72
CA SER A 674 -8.72 -26.55 24.44
C SER A 674 -7.78 -27.75 24.31
N GLY A 675 -8.10 -28.85 25.01
CA GLY A 675 -7.22 -30.02 25.15
C GLY A 675 -6.13 -29.86 26.23
N GLU A 676 -5.42 -30.94 26.50
CA GLU A 676 -4.27 -30.95 27.43
C GLU A 676 -3.01 -30.44 26.72
N ARG A 677 -2.16 -29.67 27.43
CA ARG A 677 -0.92 -29.10 26.86
C ARG A 677 0.06 -30.15 26.35
N SER A 678 0.05 -31.33 26.93
CA SER A 678 0.84 -32.51 26.54
C SER A 678 0.29 -33.26 25.33
N ASN A 679 -0.90 -32.88 24.83
CA ASN A 679 -1.58 -33.58 23.74
C ASN A 679 -1.48 -32.80 22.42
N ASP A 680 -1.29 -33.55 21.33
CA ASP A 680 -1.26 -33.06 19.94
C ASP A 680 -2.46 -32.21 19.53
N SER A 681 -3.61 -32.36 20.19
CA SER A 681 -4.83 -31.59 19.94
C SER A 681 -4.90 -30.25 20.68
N PHE A 682 -3.86 -29.87 21.43
CA PHE A 682 -3.85 -28.60 22.17
C PHE A 682 -4.01 -27.41 21.22
N ALA A 683 -5.03 -26.61 21.45
CA ALA A 683 -5.32 -25.42 20.64
C ALA A 683 -5.72 -24.23 21.50
N VAL A 684 -5.38 -23.04 21.00
CA VAL A 684 -5.59 -21.75 21.66
C VAL A 684 -6.63 -20.96 20.87
N THR A 685 -7.67 -20.49 21.55
CA THR A 685 -8.68 -19.58 21.01
C THR A 685 -8.66 -18.29 21.82
N ILE A 686 -8.88 -17.16 21.16
CA ILE A 686 -8.93 -15.83 21.76
C ILE A 686 -10.34 -15.29 21.61
N VAL A 687 -10.95 -14.97 22.74
CA VAL A 687 -12.19 -14.19 22.81
C VAL A 687 -11.81 -12.72 22.96
N GLU A 688 -12.08 -11.94 21.92
CA GLU A 688 -11.63 -10.55 21.85
C GLU A 688 -12.39 -9.61 22.78
N ASP A 689 -11.65 -8.68 23.36
CA ASP A 689 -12.17 -7.47 24.00
C ASP A 689 -12.17 -6.35 22.96
N HIS A 690 -13.33 -6.15 22.33
CA HIS A 690 -13.53 -5.10 21.33
C HIS A 690 -13.36 -3.67 21.89
N SER A 691 -13.26 -3.48 23.21
CA SER A 691 -12.92 -2.19 23.82
C SER A 691 -11.42 -1.87 23.76
N GLY A 692 -10.57 -2.84 23.39
CA GLY A 692 -9.14 -2.67 23.11
C GLY A 692 -8.37 -1.90 24.21
N TRP A 693 -7.78 -0.75 23.82
CA TRP A 693 -7.02 0.12 24.72
C TRP A 693 -7.85 0.79 25.83
N LYS A 694 -9.18 0.81 25.73
CA LYS A 694 -10.08 1.24 26.82
C LYS A 694 -10.64 0.08 27.64
N GLY A 695 -10.49 -1.15 27.14
CA GLY A 695 -10.91 -2.38 27.81
C GLY A 695 -10.10 -2.69 29.07
N LYS A 696 -10.46 -3.80 29.72
CA LYS A 696 -9.78 -4.27 30.93
C LYS A 696 -8.92 -5.51 30.67
N SER A 697 -9.10 -6.13 29.51
CA SER A 697 -8.43 -7.39 29.15
C SER A 697 -6.93 -7.17 28.90
N PRO A 698 -6.11 -8.22 29.11
CA PRO A 698 -4.70 -8.19 28.75
C PRO A 698 -4.52 -8.01 27.24
N LEU A 699 -3.32 -7.58 26.84
CA LEU A 699 -2.91 -7.62 25.44
C LEU A 699 -2.34 -9.01 25.15
N ILE A 700 -2.76 -9.63 24.06
CA ILE A 700 -2.25 -10.91 23.62
C ILE A 700 -1.36 -10.66 22.39
N ILE A 701 -0.18 -11.25 22.41
CA ILE A 701 0.74 -11.29 21.26
C ILE A 701 0.94 -12.73 20.82
N SER A 702 0.88 -12.97 19.52
CA SER A 702 1.14 -14.29 18.92
C SER A 702 2.13 -14.19 17.78
N PHE A 703 3.09 -15.11 17.73
CA PHE A 703 4.11 -15.20 16.68
C PHE A 703 4.58 -16.65 16.50
N VAL A 704 5.11 -16.95 15.32
CA VAL A 704 5.55 -18.30 14.93
C VAL A 704 7.06 -18.41 15.05
N VAL A 705 7.54 -19.51 15.63
CA VAL A 705 8.96 -19.77 15.88
C VAL A 705 9.35 -21.19 15.48
N PRO A 706 10.64 -21.46 15.20
CA PRO A 706 11.16 -22.81 15.09
C PRO A 706 10.99 -23.59 16.39
N SER A 707 10.47 -24.81 16.33
CA SER A 707 10.35 -25.65 17.53
C SER A 707 11.72 -25.97 18.14
N ALA A 708 12.75 -26.07 17.31
CA ALA A 708 14.12 -26.36 17.73
C ALA A 708 14.68 -25.37 18.77
N ILE A 709 14.37 -24.07 18.62
CA ILE A 709 14.92 -23.05 19.53
C ILE A 709 14.30 -23.11 20.92
N LEU A 710 13.09 -23.66 21.05
CA LEU A 710 12.42 -23.85 22.34
C LEU A 710 12.89 -25.12 23.06
N LEU A 711 13.43 -26.08 22.32
CA LEU A 711 13.93 -27.34 22.85
C LEU A 711 15.39 -27.28 23.28
N ALA A 712 16.14 -26.25 22.86
CA ALA A 712 17.55 -26.11 23.20
C ALA A 712 17.77 -26.02 24.72
N GLU A 713 17.05 -25.13 25.40
CA GLU A 713 17.12 -24.94 26.86
C GLU A 713 15.75 -24.49 27.42
N PRO A 714 14.74 -25.37 27.45
CA PRO A 714 13.37 -24.98 27.78
C PRO A 714 13.23 -24.32 29.15
N ASP A 715 14.02 -24.75 30.14
CA ASP A 715 13.93 -24.28 31.52
C ASP A 715 14.60 -22.91 31.75
N SER A 716 15.52 -22.49 30.88
CA SER A 716 16.19 -21.17 30.93
C SER A 716 15.74 -20.21 29.82
N THR A 717 14.77 -20.64 28.99
CA THR A 717 14.19 -19.86 27.91
C THR A 717 13.12 -18.91 28.43
N THR A 718 13.21 -17.65 28.02
CA THR A 718 12.19 -16.63 28.27
C THR A 718 11.61 -16.11 26.97
N VAL A 719 10.33 -15.78 27.01
CA VAL A 719 9.55 -15.29 25.88
C VAL A 719 8.75 -14.06 26.28
N GLY A 720 8.41 -13.23 25.31
CA GLY A 720 7.64 -12.04 25.61
C GLY A 720 7.52 -11.07 24.47
N MET A 721 7.35 -9.80 24.84
CA MET A 721 7.16 -8.68 23.94
C MET A 721 8.21 -7.60 24.20
N SER A 722 8.81 -7.10 23.13
CA SER A 722 9.68 -5.92 23.12
C SER A 722 9.26 -4.95 22.02
N LEU A 723 9.81 -3.73 22.06
CA LEU A 723 9.65 -2.76 20.98
C LEU A 723 10.72 -2.97 19.91
N TYR A 724 10.37 -2.78 18.64
CA TYR A 724 11.32 -2.75 17.54
C TYR A 724 12.31 -1.61 17.76
N HIS A 725 13.60 -1.90 17.64
CA HIS A 725 14.64 -0.93 17.86
C HIS A 725 14.69 0.09 16.71
N THR A 726 14.18 1.29 16.95
CA THR A 726 14.30 2.44 16.04
C THR A 726 14.85 3.65 16.80
N PRO A 727 15.46 4.64 16.12
CA PRO A 727 16.00 5.82 16.79
C PRO A 727 14.99 6.53 17.69
N THR A 728 13.75 6.74 17.22
CA THR A 728 12.70 7.40 18.02
C THR A 728 12.23 6.52 19.19
N THR A 729 12.13 5.21 19.00
CA THR A 729 11.71 4.28 20.06
C THR A 729 12.78 4.20 21.15
N ALA A 730 14.06 4.10 20.78
CA ALA A 730 15.16 4.09 21.73
C ALA A 730 15.19 5.39 22.56
N LEU A 731 15.06 6.55 21.91
CA LEU A 731 14.99 7.85 22.61
C LEU A 731 13.79 7.95 23.57
N ALA A 732 12.64 7.39 23.20
CA ALA A 732 11.42 7.49 24.00
C ALA A 732 11.38 6.48 25.17
N PHE A 733 11.96 5.29 25.01
CA PHE A 733 11.70 4.16 25.91
C PHE A 733 12.94 3.53 26.55
N ALA A 734 14.16 3.77 26.06
CA ALA A 734 15.35 3.08 26.59
C ALA A 734 15.59 3.34 28.09
N ASN A 735 15.27 4.54 28.58
CA ASN A 735 15.39 4.88 30.00
C ASN A 735 14.41 4.13 30.91
N THR A 736 13.29 3.63 30.36
CA THR A 736 12.24 2.97 31.14
C THR A 736 12.20 1.46 30.92
N LEU A 737 12.51 0.99 29.70
CA LEU A 737 12.48 -0.42 29.32
C LEU A 737 13.88 -1.04 29.20
N GLY A 738 14.95 -0.26 29.40
CA GLY A 738 16.32 -0.69 29.15
C GLY A 738 16.68 -0.73 27.67
N VAL A 739 17.92 -1.12 27.38
CA VAL A 739 18.49 -1.17 26.01
C VAL A 739 17.75 -2.17 25.12
N GLU A 740 17.24 -3.26 25.70
CA GLU A 740 16.52 -4.31 24.97
C GLU A 740 15.04 -3.97 24.72
N LEU A 741 14.55 -2.85 25.27
CA LEU A 741 13.18 -2.36 25.09
C LEU A 741 12.09 -3.41 25.42
N ILE A 742 12.35 -4.25 26.42
CA ILE A 742 11.44 -5.33 26.85
C ILE A 742 10.25 -4.74 27.59
N VAL A 743 9.04 -4.97 27.07
CA VAL A 743 7.78 -4.55 27.69
C VAL A 743 7.32 -5.57 28.72
N PHE A 744 7.42 -6.85 28.37
CA PHE A 744 7.05 -7.97 29.22
C PHE A 744 7.87 -9.21 28.86
N ALA A 745 8.28 -9.96 29.88
CA ALA A 745 9.00 -11.22 29.75
C ALA A 745 8.40 -12.24 30.73
N SER A 746 8.35 -13.49 30.30
CA SER A 746 7.90 -14.62 31.09
C SER A 746 8.75 -15.85 30.76
N ASP A 747 8.97 -16.73 31.72
CA ASP A 747 9.61 -18.01 31.45
C ASP A 747 8.72 -18.88 30.56
N LEU A 748 9.31 -19.67 29.66
CA LEU A 748 8.59 -20.50 28.69
C LEU A 748 7.62 -21.47 29.38
N GLY A 749 8.01 -22.02 30.53
CA GLY A 749 7.20 -22.92 31.35
C GLY A 749 6.08 -22.25 32.15
N ASN A 750 5.92 -20.92 32.10
CA ASN A 750 4.86 -20.25 32.84
C ASN A 750 3.49 -20.42 32.15
N GLU A 751 2.77 -21.46 32.55
CA GLU A 751 1.47 -21.81 31.98
C GLU A 751 0.38 -20.73 32.17
N SER A 752 0.54 -19.80 33.11
CA SER A 752 -0.45 -18.73 33.31
C SER A 752 -0.41 -17.68 32.21
N SER A 753 0.75 -17.45 31.61
CA SER A 753 0.98 -16.34 30.68
C SER A 753 1.47 -16.79 29.30
N VAL A 754 1.94 -18.03 29.16
CA VAL A 754 2.55 -18.54 27.93
C VAL A 754 1.84 -19.80 27.45
N TYR A 755 1.55 -19.83 26.15
CA TYR A 755 0.88 -20.93 25.48
C TYR A 755 1.64 -21.28 24.21
N VAL A 756 2.07 -22.54 24.10
CA VAL A 756 2.70 -23.09 22.90
C VAL A 756 1.67 -23.98 22.20
N SER A 757 1.37 -23.70 20.94
CA SER A 757 0.39 -24.45 20.15
C SER A 757 0.91 -24.73 18.74
N LYS A 758 0.43 -25.81 18.12
CA LYS A 758 0.82 -26.16 16.74
C LYS A 758 0.37 -25.11 15.72
N GLN A 759 -0.79 -24.51 15.96
CA GLN A 759 -1.38 -23.48 15.10
C GLN A 759 -1.49 -22.15 15.83
N ARG A 760 -1.60 -21.06 15.05
CA ARG A 760 -1.87 -19.72 15.60
C ARG A 760 -3.28 -19.67 16.22
N PRO A 761 -3.52 -18.75 17.18
CA PRO A 761 -4.84 -18.61 17.78
C PRO A 761 -5.95 -18.37 16.77
N ASN A 762 -7.13 -18.96 17.02
CA ASN A 762 -8.32 -18.89 16.16
C ASN A 762 -8.12 -19.44 14.75
N ASN A 763 -6.98 -20.09 14.47
CA ASN A 763 -6.63 -20.55 13.15
C ASN A 763 -6.35 -22.05 13.16
N ALA A 764 -7.10 -22.80 12.35
CA ALA A 764 -6.90 -24.23 12.21
C ALA A 764 -5.79 -24.58 11.20
N VAL A 765 -5.37 -23.62 10.36
CA VAL A 765 -4.48 -23.87 9.22
C VAL A 765 -3.41 -22.77 9.10
N ILE A 766 -2.21 -23.14 8.67
CA ILE A 766 -1.15 -22.17 8.37
C ILE A 766 -1.61 -21.26 7.22
N PRO A 767 -1.42 -19.92 7.31
CA PRO A 767 -1.77 -19.01 6.22
C PRO A 767 -1.13 -19.44 4.91
N ARG A 768 -1.96 -19.53 3.86
CA ARG A 768 -1.52 -19.88 2.51
C ARG A 768 -1.51 -18.62 1.69
N ILE A 769 -0.36 -18.28 1.13
CA ILE A 769 -0.30 -17.26 0.09
C ILE A 769 -0.17 -18.02 -1.21
N SER A 770 -1.21 -17.93 -2.03
CA SER A 770 -1.14 -18.48 -3.38
C SER A 770 -0.01 -17.80 -4.14
N LYS A 771 0.76 -18.60 -4.88
CA LYS A 771 1.66 -18.04 -5.88
C LYS A 771 0.79 -17.22 -6.84
N PRO A 772 1.25 -16.05 -7.34
CA PRO A 772 0.57 -15.41 -8.44
C PRO A 772 0.32 -16.47 -9.52
N SER A 773 -0.90 -16.52 -10.06
CA SER A 773 -1.20 -17.38 -11.21
C SER A 773 -0.07 -17.20 -12.21
N SER A 774 0.59 -18.31 -12.57
CA SER A 774 1.82 -18.29 -13.35
C SER A 774 1.69 -17.31 -14.53
N PHE A 775 2.67 -16.43 -14.66
CA PHE A 775 2.81 -15.58 -15.84
C PHE A 775 3.15 -16.49 -17.03
N GLY A 776 2.12 -17.11 -17.58
CA GLY A 776 2.21 -18.15 -18.60
C GLY A 776 1.76 -19.50 -18.04
N GLU A 777 0.60 -19.98 -18.49
CA GLU A 777 0.52 -21.39 -18.83
C GLU A 777 1.63 -21.66 -19.86
N GLU A 778 2.38 -22.76 -19.72
CA GLU A 778 3.15 -23.25 -20.85
C GLU A 778 2.20 -23.33 -22.04
N PRO A 779 2.54 -22.77 -23.22
CA PRO A 779 1.64 -22.85 -24.35
C PRO A 779 1.32 -24.32 -24.62
N GLU A 780 0.03 -24.69 -24.51
CA GLU A 780 -0.46 -25.96 -25.05
C GLU A 780 -0.08 -25.99 -26.53
N LYS A 781 0.97 -26.77 -26.84
CA LYS A 781 1.52 -27.01 -28.19
C LYS A 781 1.90 -25.72 -28.93
N ILE A 782 3.13 -25.28 -28.69
CA ILE A 782 3.83 -24.28 -29.52
C ILE A 782 3.77 -24.74 -31.00
N PRO A 783 3.22 -23.93 -31.93
CA PRO A 783 3.39 -24.14 -33.38
C PRO A 783 4.89 -24.22 -33.71
N ALA A 784 5.29 -24.81 -34.84
CA ALA A 784 6.70 -24.85 -35.23
C ALA A 784 7.27 -23.41 -35.41
N SER A 785 7.82 -22.83 -34.34
CA SER A 785 8.36 -21.47 -34.31
C SER A 785 9.70 -21.38 -35.04
N SER A 786 9.90 -20.33 -35.82
CA SER A 786 11.14 -20.12 -36.60
C SER A 786 12.33 -19.75 -35.70
N TYR A 787 12.07 -19.10 -34.56
CA TYR A 787 13.09 -18.68 -33.59
C TYR A 787 12.54 -18.64 -32.16
N HIS A 788 13.45 -18.63 -31.16
CA HIS A 788 13.16 -18.43 -29.75
C HIS A 788 14.02 -17.33 -29.13
N VAL A 789 13.40 -16.37 -28.43
CA VAL A 789 14.11 -15.26 -27.75
C VAL A 789 14.14 -15.44 -26.24
N THR A 790 15.31 -15.31 -25.64
CA THR A 790 15.52 -15.31 -24.18
C THR A 790 16.25 -14.04 -23.75
N LEU A 791 15.73 -13.33 -22.74
CA LEU A 791 16.41 -12.18 -22.14
C LEU A 791 17.17 -12.61 -20.89
N THR A 792 18.44 -12.23 -20.80
CA THR A 792 19.29 -12.44 -19.60
C THR A 792 19.68 -11.09 -19.00
N ALA A 793 19.52 -10.91 -17.70
CA ALA A 793 19.93 -9.67 -17.03
C ALA A 793 21.45 -9.56 -16.92
N ILE A 794 21.99 -8.37 -17.24
CA ILE A 794 23.38 -7.99 -17.01
C ILE A 794 23.43 -7.26 -15.66
N ILE A 795 24.28 -7.73 -14.75
CA ILE A 795 24.36 -7.21 -13.37
C ILE A 795 25.67 -6.45 -13.17
N ASP A 796 25.58 -5.23 -12.63
CA ASP A 796 26.73 -4.53 -12.04
C ASP A 796 26.95 -5.12 -10.64
N VAL A 797 28.01 -5.92 -10.50
CA VAL A 797 28.34 -6.66 -9.28
C VAL A 797 28.71 -5.73 -8.13
N GLU A 798 29.34 -4.58 -8.41
CA GLU A 798 29.77 -3.62 -7.38
C GLU A 798 28.56 -2.88 -6.81
N LYS A 799 27.68 -2.39 -7.69
CA LYS A 799 26.47 -1.67 -7.30
C LYS A 799 25.34 -2.59 -6.87
N LYS A 800 25.41 -3.89 -7.23
CA LYS A 800 24.37 -4.91 -6.99
C LYS A 800 23.04 -4.54 -7.67
N ILE A 801 23.11 -4.05 -8.90
CA ILE A 801 21.94 -3.61 -9.68
C ILE A 801 21.91 -4.31 -11.04
N ILE A 802 20.73 -4.34 -11.67
CA ILE A 802 20.64 -4.63 -13.10
C ILE A 802 21.22 -3.42 -13.82
N ASP A 803 22.10 -3.65 -14.80
CA ASP A 803 22.70 -2.62 -15.67
C ASP A 803 22.14 -2.71 -17.10
N GLY A 804 21.74 -3.91 -17.52
CA GLY A 804 21.26 -4.12 -18.88
C GLY A 804 20.70 -5.51 -19.14
N PHE A 805 20.57 -5.85 -20.41
CA PHE A 805 20.04 -7.12 -20.88
C PHE A 805 20.88 -7.68 -22.02
N THR A 806 20.99 -9.00 -22.08
CA THR A 806 21.44 -9.75 -23.25
C THR A 806 20.23 -10.46 -23.83
N ALA A 807 19.81 -10.10 -25.04
CA ALA A 807 18.80 -10.84 -25.80
C ALA A 807 19.51 -11.94 -26.61
N HIS A 808 19.25 -13.20 -26.26
CA HIS A 808 19.72 -14.37 -26.97
C HIS A 808 18.61 -14.91 -27.89
N ILE A 809 18.92 -15.04 -29.17
CA ILE A 809 17.98 -15.46 -30.22
C ILE A 809 18.49 -16.79 -30.78
N ALA A 810 17.75 -17.86 -30.54
CA ALA A 810 18.01 -19.18 -31.09
C ALA A 810 17.17 -19.40 -32.35
N PHE A 811 17.82 -19.71 -33.47
CA PHE A 811 17.12 -20.00 -34.73
C PHE A 811 16.77 -21.50 -34.79
N LEU A 812 15.48 -21.81 -34.89
CA LEU A 812 14.95 -23.17 -34.72
C LEU A 812 14.61 -23.84 -36.05
N ALA A 813 13.96 -23.12 -36.97
CA ALA A 813 13.62 -23.61 -38.31
C ALA A 813 14.86 -23.65 -39.24
N GLU A 814 14.93 -24.65 -40.12
CA GLU A 814 16.07 -24.80 -41.03
C GLU A 814 16.18 -23.62 -42.00
N GLU A 815 15.06 -23.06 -42.46
CA GLU A 815 15.02 -21.85 -43.30
C GLU A 815 15.70 -20.67 -42.58
N ALA A 816 15.37 -20.46 -41.31
CA ALA A 816 15.93 -19.38 -40.50
C ALA A 816 17.44 -19.59 -40.22
N LYS A 817 17.85 -20.85 -40.00
CA LYS A 817 19.27 -21.22 -39.86
C LYS A 817 20.05 -21.01 -41.16
N GLU A 818 19.46 -21.34 -42.31
CA GLU A 818 20.06 -21.10 -43.62
C GLU A 818 20.19 -19.60 -43.92
N CYS A 819 19.17 -18.80 -43.61
CA CYS A 819 19.23 -17.34 -43.72
C CYS A 819 20.42 -16.75 -42.94
N LEU A 820 20.65 -17.20 -41.69
CA LEU A 820 21.79 -16.74 -40.88
C LEU A 820 23.14 -17.22 -41.43
N LYS A 821 23.21 -18.44 -41.97
CA LYS A 821 24.44 -19.03 -42.53
C LYS A 821 24.86 -18.37 -43.84
N ARG A 822 23.91 -17.96 -44.69
CA ARG A 822 24.18 -17.47 -46.05
C ARG A 822 24.79 -16.06 -46.12
N GLN A 823 24.64 -15.19 -45.11
CA GLN A 823 24.79 -13.74 -45.35
C GLN A 823 25.54 -12.89 -44.31
N ASN A 824 25.97 -11.70 -44.75
CA ASN A 824 26.90 -10.78 -44.06
C ASN A 824 26.28 -9.49 -43.50
N VAL A 825 24.99 -9.17 -43.74
CA VAL A 825 24.38 -7.90 -43.29
C VAL A 825 23.20 -8.16 -42.36
N ILE A 826 23.36 -7.79 -41.10
CA ILE A 826 22.34 -7.83 -40.06
C ILE A 826 22.14 -6.40 -39.57
N GLU A 827 20.90 -5.93 -39.57
CA GLU A 827 20.56 -4.58 -39.14
C GLU A 827 19.69 -4.65 -37.87
N LEU A 828 19.95 -3.73 -36.94
CA LEU A 828 19.15 -3.55 -35.74
C LEU A 828 18.44 -2.20 -35.81
N ARG A 829 17.11 -2.20 -35.91
CA ARG A 829 16.28 -0.98 -35.97
C ARG A 829 15.61 -0.72 -34.63
N GLN A 830 15.66 0.51 -34.12
CA GLN A 830 14.85 0.89 -32.95
C GLN A 830 13.40 1.14 -33.42
N ILE A 831 12.42 0.44 -32.84
CA ILE A 831 10.98 0.65 -33.17
C ILE A 831 10.28 1.47 -32.08
N SER A 832 10.61 1.22 -30.82
CA SER A 832 10.06 1.95 -29.67
C SER A 832 11.14 2.14 -28.62
N ALA A 833 10.88 2.94 -27.57
CA ALA A 833 11.80 3.08 -26.45
C ALA A 833 12.20 1.73 -25.81
N CYS A 834 11.29 0.75 -25.80
CA CYS A 834 11.49 -0.57 -25.19
C CYS A 834 11.60 -1.70 -26.22
N SER A 835 11.71 -1.41 -27.52
CA SER A 835 11.67 -2.45 -28.56
C SER A 835 12.71 -2.23 -29.66
N LEU A 836 13.42 -3.30 -30.01
CA LEU A 836 14.35 -3.37 -31.14
C LEU A 836 13.84 -4.39 -32.17
N CYS A 837 14.09 -4.14 -33.45
CA CYS A 837 13.87 -5.09 -34.54
C CYS A 837 15.21 -5.58 -35.07
N LEU A 838 15.45 -6.88 -35.05
CA LEU A 838 16.52 -7.50 -35.80
C LEU A 838 16.01 -7.83 -37.20
N ILE A 839 16.59 -7.21 -38.22
CA ILE A 839 16.23 -7.41 -39.62
C ILE A 839 17.33 -8.25 -40.29
N ILE A 840 16.92 -9.39 -40.83
CA ILE A 840 17.79 -10.29 -41.61
C ILE A 840 17.34 -10.19 -43.07
N GLU A 841 18.28 -9.76 -43.94
CA GLU A 841 18.10 -9.62 -45.40
C GLU A 841 16.95 -8.71 -45.84
N ARG A 842 17.16 -7.39 -46.00
CA ARG A 842 16.21 -6.43 -46.64
C ARG A 842 14.71 -6.75 -46.45
N GLN A 843 14.27 -7.03 -45.21
CA GLN A 843 12.90 -7.36 -44.77
C GLN A 843 12.41 -8.83 -44.91
N SER A 844 13.30 -9.82 -45.10
CA SER A 844 12.92 -11.23 -45.25
C SER A 844 12.54 -11.91 -43.94
N LEU A 845 13.16 -11.51 -42.83
CA LEU A 845 12.80 -11.93 -41.47
C LEU A 845 13.00 -10.76 -40.51
N GLU A 846 11.92 -10.34 -39.84
CA GLU A 846 11.91 -9.26 -38.84
C GLU A 846 11.60 -9.83 -37.45
N ILE A 847 12.57 -9.75 -36.53
CA ILE A 847 12.43 -10.25 -35.16
C ILE A 847 12.32 -9.06 -34.21
N VAL A 848 11.13 -8.84 -33.65
CA VAL A 848 10.90 -7.80 -32.65
C VAL A 848 11.26 -8.32 -31.25
N ILE A 849 12.14 -7.59 -30.57
CA ILE A 849 12.65 -7.86 -29.23
C ILE A 849 12.16 -6.76 -28.32
N ASN A 850 11.35 -7.12 -27.33
CA ASN A 850 10.81 -6.22 -26.33
C ASN A 850 11.61 -6.34 -25.04
N PHE A 851 11.96 -5.21 -24.46
CA PHE A 851 12.72 -5.08 -23.23
C PHE A 851 11.83 -4.55 -22.11
N PRO A 852 12.10 -4.93 -20.85
CA PRO A 852 11.30 -4.50 -19.70
C PRO A 852 11.54 -3.03 -19.32
N ALA A 853 12.64 -2.44 -19.79
CA ALA A 853 12.96 -1.02 -19.58
C ALA A 853 13.34 -0.38 -20.91
N PRO A 854 13.32 0.97 -21.01
CA PRO A 854 13.80 1.65 -22.20
C PRO A 854 15.26 1.31 -22.48
N VAL A 855 15.59 1.04 -23.74
CA VAL A 855 16.94 0.69 -24.19
C VAL A 855 17.31 1.52 -25.40
N GLN A 856 18.60 1.81 -25.57
CA GLN A 856 19.10 2.54 -26.73
C GLN A 856 20.04 1.67 -27.56
N ARG A 857 19.79 1.59 -28.87
CA ARG A 857 20.75 1.02 -29.81
C ARG A 857 22.12 1.70 -29.64
N ALA A 858 23.13 0.96 -29.22
CA ALA A 858 24.48 1.49 -29.12
C ALA A 858 25.10 1.68 -30.52
N ASN A 859 25.68 2.87 -30.78
CA ASN A 859 26.29 3.25 -32.07
C ASN A 859 27.60 2.48 -32.43
N LYS A 860 28.04 1.51 -31.62
CA LYS A 860 29.30 0.77 -31.82
C LYS A 860 29.03 -0.64 -32.37
N SER A 861 29.90 -1.14 -33.25
CA SER A 861 29.79 -2.49 -33.85
C SER A 861 29.94 -3.68 -32.88
N ARG A 862 30.04 -3.44 -31.55
CA ARG A 862 30.24 -4.47 -30.51
C ARG A 862 28.95 -4.95 -29.81
N THR A 863 27.79 -4.43 -30.22
CA THR A 863 26.49 -4.67 -29.57
C THR A 863 25.84 -5.99 -29.97
N ILE A 864 26.24 -6.58 -31.10
CA ILE A 864 25.66 -7.80 -31.66
C ILE A 864 26.76 -8.85 -31.82
N ARG A 865 26.55 -10.06 -31.30
CA ARG A 865 27.41 -11.23 -31.53
C ARG A 865 26.61 -12.26 -32.29
N ILE A 866 27.19 -12.81 -33.36
CA ILE A 866 26.54 -13.84 -34.17
C ILE A 866 27.45 -15.05 -34.19
N ALA A 867 26.90 -16.21 -33.84
CA ALA A 867 27.51 -17.50 -34.14
C ALA A 867 26.67 -18.18 -35.20
N ARG A 868 27.33 -18.74 -36.23
CA ARG A 868 26.67 -19.49 -37.30
C ARG A 868 26.63 -21.01 -37.01
N THR A 869 27.39 -21.43 -36.00
CA THR A 869 27.50 -22.83 -35.55
C THR A 869 27.73 -22.87 -34.03
N PRO A 870 26.70 -23.10 -33.19
CA PRO A 870 25.28 -23.14 -33.55
C PRO A 870 24.74 -21.77 -34.04
N PRO A 871 23.64 -21.74 -34.81
CA PRO A 871 23.07 -20.50 -35.35
C PRO A 871 22.34 -19.73 -34.25
N VAL A 872 23.01 -18.71 -33.70
CA VAL A 872 22.49 -17.84 -32.63
C VAL A 872 22.92 -16.39 -32.84
N ALA A 873 22.10 -15.47 -32.35
CA ALA A 873 22.44 -14.04 -32.25
C ALA A 873 22.26 -13.57 -30.81
N GLU A 874 23.23 -12.79 -30.31
CA GLU A 874 23.17 -12.13 -29.00
C GLU A 874 23.22 -10.62 -29.19
N ILE A 875 22.33 -9.91 -28.51
CA ILE A 875 22.31 -8.44 -28.48
C ILE A 875 22.48 -8.00 -27.04
N MET A 876 23.58 -7.32 -26.74
CA MET A 876 23.89 -6.80 -25.42
C MET A 876 23.53 -5.32 -25.36
N ILE A 877 22.70 -4.91 -24.41
CA ILE A 877 22.21 -3.53 -24.30
C ILE A 877 22.09 -3.08 -22.85
N THR A 878 22.43 -1.81 -22.59
CA THR A 878 22.19 -1.14 -21.31
C THR A 878 20.84 -0.43 -21.39
N TYR A 879 20.06 -0.43 -20.32
CA TYR A 879 18.83 0.37 -20.29
C TYR A 879 19.17 1.85 -20.07
N ILE A 880 18.28 2.73 -20.47
CA ILE A 880 18.46 4.18 -20.45
C ILE A 880 17.25 4.88 -19.82
N ARG A 881 17.45 6.10 -19.35
CA ARG A 881 16.39 7.01 -18.92
C ARG A 881 16.37 8.23 -19.83
N PHE A 882 15.18 8.66 -20.25
CA PHE A 882 15.02 9.89 -21.02
C PHE A 882 15.16 11.10 -20.10
N SER A 883 15.83 12.15 -20.58
CA SER A 883 15.81 13.47 -19.97
C SER A 883 15.40 14.52 -21.00
N TRP A 884 14.75 15.57 -20.53
CA TRP A 884 14.39 16.71 -21.36
C TRP A 884 15.19 17.91 -20.84
N THR A 885 15.97 18.53 -21.71
CA THR A 885 16.72 19.75 -21.43
C THR A 885 16.13 20.88 -22.26
N ILE A 886 15.90 22.03 -21.63
CA ILE A 886 15.44 23.24 -22.32
C ILE A 886 16.68 24.07 -22.65
N GLU A 887 17.00 24.24 -23.93
CA GLU A 887 17.94 25.28 -24.39
C GLU A 887 17.15 26.33 -25.16
N GLY A 888 17.05 27.55 -24.62
CA GLY A 888 16.24 28.62 -25.22
C GLY A 888 14.73 28.35 -25.14
N SER A 889 14.01 28.57 -26.25
CA SER A 889 12.56 28.33 -26.37
C SER A 889 12.21 26.97 -27.01
N GLN A 890 13.19 26.08 -27.19
CA GLN A 890 13.00 24.76 -27.77
C GLN A 890 13.25 23.65 -26.74
N TRP A 891 12.42 22.61 -26.79
CA TRP A 891 12.59 21.39 -26.01
C TRP A 891 13.59 20.47 -26.73
N HIS A 892 14.69 20.12 -26.05
CA HIS A 892 15.63 19.11 -26.54
C HIS A 892 15.60 17.88 -25.65
N GLY A 893 15.21 16.72 -26.20
CA GLY A 893 15.35 15.44 -25.52
C GLY A 893 16.82 14.99 -25.54
N THR A 894 17.40 14.72 -24.39
CA THR A 894 18.76 14.18 -24.23
C THR A 894 18.72 12.89 -23.42
N PHE A 895 19.62 11.94 -23.69
CA PHE A 895 19.70 10.67 -22.96
C PHE A 895 20.75 10.76 -21.85
N HIS A 896 20.44 10.29 -20.64
CA HIS A 896 21.42 10.24 -19.56
C HIS A 896 22.37 9.03 -19.70
N THR A 897 23.30 9.12 -20.66
CA THR A 897 24.63 8.51 -20.66
C THR A 897 25.47 9.34 -21.62
N LEU A 898 26.54 9.98 -21.14
CA LEU A 898 27.42 10.87 -21.92
C LEU A 898 27.72 10.31 -23.32
N ILE A 899 27.33 11.05 -24.39
CA ILE A 899 27.80 11.09 -25.81
C ILE A 899 26.61 11.45 -26.75
N PRO A 900 26.80 12.23 -27.84
CA PRO A 900 25.76 13.12 -28.36
C PRO A 900 24.71 12.47 -29.27
N THR A 901 23.64 13.25 -29.39
CA THR A 901 22.35 13.10 -30.08
C THR A 901 22.44 12.80 -31.57
N ASP A 902 21.77 11.73 -31.99
CA ASP A 902 21.15 11.60 -33.31
C ASP A 902 19.99 10.60 -33.21
N CYS A 903 18.75 11.11 -33.10
CA CYS A 903 17.48 10.54 -33.58
C CYS A 903 16.31 11.30 -32.93
N LEU A 904 15.76 12.27 -33.67
CA LEU A 904 14.49 12.94 -33.36
C LEU A 904 13.32 12.06 -33.84
N PHE A 905 12.40 11.72 -32.94
CA PHE A 905 11.06 11.22 -33.32
C PHE A 905 9.99 12.15 -32.76
N TRP A 906 9.05 12.49 -33.64
CA TRP A 906 7.87 13.30 -33.38
C TRP A 906 6.85 12.49 -32.57
N ILE A 907 6.43 13.02 -31.43
CA ILE A 907 5.18 12.62 -30.77
C ILE A 907 4.17 13.72 -31.11
N PRO A 908 3.01 13.41 -31.71
CA PRO A 908 1.95 14.39 -31.89
C PRO A 908 1.49 14.84 -30.50
N ILE A 909 1.56 16.14 -30.26
CA ILE A 909 0.89 16.79 -29.13
C ILE A 909 -0.62 16.57 -29.37
N VAL A 910 -1.26 15.79 -28.50
CA VAL A 910 -2.73 15.70 -28.38
C VAL A 910 -3.15 16.50 -27.18
#